data_AF-A0AA39TB75-F1
#
_entry.id   AF-A0AA39TB75-F1
#
_cell.length_a   1.000
_cell.length_b   1.000
_cell.length_c   1.000
_cell.angle_alpha   90.00
_cell.angle_beta   90.00
_cell.angle_gamma   90.00
#
_symmetry.space_group_name_H-M   'P 1'
#
loop_
_entity.id
_entity.type
_entity.pdbx_description
1 polymer ?
#
loop_
_entity_poly.entity_id
_entity_poly.type
_entity_poly.pdbx_seq_one_letter_code
_entity_poly.pdbx_strand_id
1 'polypeptide(L)'
;MEVVAAILGSAVTEAGRSLCGSFPSIKNFISLQSNLSALEKEKKSLVDLKNKVIEDVDYSSDAQMTLWLREVEQIMLEVNSAQTGMTASNQKLCGCFFNCSEKYRLSKETTRMLKQIERLLKAGDIAVKMVRQNYLAKAVEHIPGPSIENQTTASQNLAKVMDLLHDDDVLRIGVWGMGGVGKTTLVQNLNNQLKGSSSMHQFGIVIWVTVSQHLDLKNVQIQLAERLNLNASMEESVQRLAIKLHQRLQKEKFLLILDDVWEPIDLDSLGVPQSKDHNGSKIILTSRSLEVCRETKTDKEVKVDVLNDEESWKLFTVNAGKVATAEHIEPIARSVAKECSGLPLAITIVGSVMRGKTMIELWKDALNGLQRSVPNIRGIENKVYKPLKWSYDSLQGKNIKPCFLYCCLYPEDFSIDVNELVKFWVAEGLIDQQQNYEDSYNRGIALIENLKDSCLLEHGAHEGTVKMHDVVRDVAIWISSTMEDGCKSIVRSGIGLTRISEVEMSKSLKRVSFMNNRITNLPDCGICCPETMSLLLQGNCFLSRIPDGFLQAFESLKVLNLSETRIRSLPQSILQLGDIRILLLKKCFYLEELPQLGELSQLQVLDCSETSIRELPSGMKNLINLRQLYLSGTYNLKNHSKQDRIWIVWFGGSRHDIWCLCLGFEGRGK
;
A
#
# COMPACT_ATOMS: atom_id res chain seq x y z
N MET A 1 -17.48 44.22 56.03
CA MET A 1 -16.94 44.35 57.40
C MET A 1 -15.47 44.75 57.26
N GLU A 2 -15.14 45.90 56.68
CA GLU A 2 -15.22 47.22 57.33
C GLU A 2 -14.91 47.19 58.84
N VAL A 3 -13.80 47.84 59.20
CA VAL A 3 -13.53 48.51 60.50
C VAL A 3 -13.16 47.66 61.73
N VAL A 4 -12.19 46.72 61.65
CA VAL A 4 -11.55 46.19 62.90
C VAL A 4 -10.01 46.14 62.90
N ALA A 5 -9.30 46.65 61.88
CA ALA A 5 -7.82 46.62 61.90
C ALA A 5 -7.13 47.98 61.71
N ALA A 6 -7.85 49.09 61.93
CA ALA A 6 -7.30 50.45 61.89
C ALA A 6 -7.24 51.16 63.26
N ILE A 7 -7.64 50.50 64.34
CA ILE A 7 -7.60 51.07 65.70
C ILE A 7 -7.00 50.02 66.64
N LEU A 8 -5.67 49.94 66.64
CA LEU A 8 -4.80 49.65 67.81
C LEU A 8 -3.34 50.02 67.47
N GLY A 9 -3.17 51.01 66.57
CA GLY A 9 -1.89 51.54 66.11
C GLY A 9 -1.54 52.92 66.68
N SER A 10 -2.24 53.41 67.70
CA SER A 10 -2.02 54.77 68.23
C SER A 10 -2.05 54.90 69.76
N ALA A 11 -1.90 53.80 70.51
CA ALA A 11 -1.87 53.88 71.98
C ALA A 11 -0.80 52.98 72.64
N VAL A 12 0.45 53.00 72.13
CA VAL A 12 1.66 52.68 72.94
C VAL A 12 2.89 53.50 72.50
N THR A 13 2.75 54.54 71.66
CA THR A 13 3.90 55.38 71.24
C THR A 13 4.14 56.59 72.14
N GLU A 14 3.39 56.79 73.22
CA GLU A 14 3.57 57.99 74.05
C GLU A 14 3.28 57.76 75.54
N ALA A 15 3.96 56.78 76.14
CA ALA A 15 4.30 56.75 77.57
C ALA A 15 5.24 55.55 77.81
N GLY A 16 6.54 55.81 77.88
CA GLY A 16 7.53 54.75 78.13
C GLY A 16 8.89 54.96 77.48
N ARG A 17 9.32 56.19 77.21
CA ARG A 17 10.76 56.46 77.20
C ARG A 17 11.23 56.40 78.65
N SER A 18 12.17 55.50 78.89
CA SER A 18 12.81 55.20 80.18
C SER A 18 12.08 54.16 81.01
N LEU A 19 12.39 52.88 80.77
CA LEU A 19 12.78 51.87 81.76
C LEU A 19 13.25 50.58 81.02
N CYS A 20 14.57 50.35 81.03
CA CYS A 20 15.30 49.08 80.88
C CYS A 20 14.99 48.08 79.72
N GLY A 21 15.79 48.15 78.64
CA GLY A 21 16.81 47.12 78.31
C GLY A 21 16.46 45.70 77.85
N SER A 22 15.20 45.26 77.72
CA SER A 22 14.92 43.81 77.44
C SER A 22 13.78 43.53 76.44
N PHE A 23 13.81 44.12 75.23
CA PHE A 23 12.80 43.89 74.18
C PHE A 23 13.23 43.31 72.81
N PRO A 24 14.52 43.14 72.44
CA PRO A 24 14.88 42.45 71.19
C PRO A 24 14.48 40.95 71.18
N SER A 25 14.43 40.32 72.35
CA SER A 25 14.31 38.86 72.48
C SER A 25 12.90 38.31 72.20
N ILE A 26 11.83 39.06 72.51
CA ILE A 26 10.44 38.64 72.28
C ILE A 26 10.07 38.80 70.79
N LYS A 27 10.50 39.91 70.18
CA LYS A 27 10.27 40.17 68.74
C LYS A 27 10.94 39.11 67.86
N ASN A 28 12.17 38.70 68.22
CA ASN A 28 12.91 37.64 67.54
C ASN A 28 12.33 36.24 67.79
N PHE A 29 11.69 36.01 68.94
CA PHE A 29 11.05 34.72 69.26
C PHE A 29 9.72 34.54 68.50
N ILE A 30 8.88 35.59 68.46
CA ILE A 30 7.64 35.60 67.69
C ILE A 30 7.94 35.51 66.18
N SER A 31 8.98 36.19 65.69
CA SER A 31 9.41 36.07 64.29
C SER A 31 9.92 34.67 63.95
N LEU A 32 10.64 34.01 64.87
CA LEU A 32 11.14 32.65 64.67
C LEU A 32 9.98 31.65 64.51
N GLN A 33 8.97 31.72 65.39
CA GLN A 33 7.82 30.82 65.36
C GLN A 33 6.95 31.02 64.11
N SER A 34 6.72 32.29 63.71
CA SER A 34 6.07 32.63 62.45
C SER A 34 6.86 32.10 61.24
N ASN A 35 8.18 32.32 61.22
CA ASN A 35 9.05 31.87 60.12
C ASN A 35 9.12 30.34 60.04
N LEU A 36 9.06 29.61 61.15
CA LEU A 36 8.99 28.15 61.18
C LEU A 36 7.71 27.63 60.54
N SER A 37 6.56 28.20 60.90
CA SER A 37 5.27 27.81 60.33
C SER A 37 5.20 28.09 58.82
N ALA A 38 5.79 29.21 58.38
CA ALA A 38 5.94 29.52 56.96
C ALA A 38 6.89 28.52 56.27
N LEU A 39 8.00 28.15 56.93
CA LEU A 39 8.97 27.20 56.38
C LEU A 39 8.34 25.81 56.18
N GLU A 40 7.54 25.34 57.12
CA GLU A 40 6.81 24.07 56.98
C GLU A 40 5.80 24.09 55.84
N LYS A 41 5.05 25.19 55.71
CA LYS A 41 4.08 25.36 54.62
C LYS A 41 4.77 25.37 53.25
N GLU A 42 5.81 26.19 53.08
CA GLU A 42 6.52 26.30 51.80
C GLU A 42 7.33 25.05 51.47
N LYS A 43 7.86 24.34 52.48
CA LYS A 43 8.45 23.01 52.31
C LYS A 43 7.44 22.03 51.71
N LYS A 44 6.21 22.02 52.24
CA LYS A 44 5.14 21.17 51.70
C LYS A 44 4.82 21.52 50.25
N SER A 45 4.65 22.81 49.94
CA SER A 45 4.46 23.28 48.56
C SER A 45 5.58 22.82 47.61
N LEU A 46 6.84 22.85 48.07
CA LEU A 46 7.99 22.44 47.27
C LEU A 46 8.03 20.92 47.05
N VAL A 47 7.63 20.13 48.05
CA VAL A 47 7.50 18.66 47.91
C VAL A 47 6.37 18.31 46.95
N ASP A 48 5.22 18.97 47.05
CA ASP A 48 4.08 18.76 46.14
C ASP A 48 4.49 19.09 44.68
N LEU A 49 5.24 20.19 44.49
CA LEU A 49 5.79 20.55 43.18
C LEU A 49 6.81 19.51 42.68
N LYS A 50 7.72 19.03 43.54
CA LYS A 50 8.69 17.98 43.20
C LYS A 50 7.99 16.71 42.71
N ASN A 51 6.98 16.24 43.44
CA ASN A 51 6.25 15.01 43.08
C ASN A 51 5.53 15.18 41.73
N LYS A 52 4.90 16.33 41.51
CA LYS A 52 4.26 16.66 40.23
C LYS A 52 5.25 16.68 39.05
N VAL A 53 6.45 17.20 39.26
CA VAL A 53 7.53 17.20 38.25
C VAL A 53 7.95 15.77 37.90
N ILE A 54 8.05 14.90 38.90
CA ILE A 54 8.48 13.50 38.73
C ILE A 54 7.42 12.67 37.99
N GLU A 55 6.14 12.96 38.19
CA GLU A 55 5.03 12.25 37.52
C GLU A 55 4.78 12.72 36.07
N ASP A 56 4.96 14.02 35.78
CA ASP A 56 4.55 14.61 34.50
C ASP A 56 5.63 14.60 33.40
N VAL A 57 6.90 14.38 33.73
CA VAL A 57 8.03 14.60 32.80
C VAL A 57 9.08 13.49 32.91
N ASP A 58 9.55 12.94 31.79
CA ASP A 58 10.79 12.16 31.76
C ASP A 58 11.99 13.14 31.78
N TYR A 59 12.41 13.53 32.99
CA TYR A 59 13.42 14.57 33.25
C TYR A 59 14.87 14.09 33.16
N SER A 60 15.09 12.83 32.78
CA SER A 60 16.39 12.15 32.81
C SER A 60 17.46 12.78 31.91
N SER A 61 17.08 13.60 30.93
CA SER A 61 17.97 14.22 29.95
C SER A 61 18.13 15.75 30.09
N ASP A 62 17.40 16.42 30.99
CA ASP A 62 17.47 17.88 31.15
C ASP A 62 18.42 18.26 32.31
N ALA A 63 19.54 18.90 31.95
CA ALA A 63 20.57 19.32 32.89
C ALA A 63 20.10 20.37 33.91
N GLN A 64 19.17 21.26 33.53
CA GLN A 64 18.60 22.25 34.44
C GLN A 64 17.63 21.62 35.44
N MET A 65 16.81 20.65 35.00
CA MET A 65 15.91 19.94 35.91
C MET A 65 16.64 19.00 36.85
N THR A 66 17.69 18.34 36.37
CA THR A 66 18.56 17.52 37.23
C THR A 66 19.23 18.37 38.30
N LEU A 67 19.71 19.57 37.93
CA LEU A 67 20.29 20.52 38.89
C LEU A 67 19.24 21.03 39.89
N TRP A 68 18.05 21.39 39.42
CA TRP A 68 16.95 21.84 40.29
C TRP A 68 16.53 20.77 41.30
N LEU A 69 16.35 19.51 40.87
CA LEU A 69 16.02 18.39 41.76
C LEU A 69 17.09 18.19 42.84
N ARG A 70 18.36 18.32 42.48
CA ARG A 70 19.48 18.24 43.42
C ARG A 70 19.46 19.37 44.44
N GLU A 71 19.18 20.60 44.02
CA GLU A 71 19.04 21.75 44.93
C GLU A 71 17.83 21.59 45.87
N VAL A 72 16.72 21.03 45.37
CA VAL A 72 15.53 20.71 46.17
C VAL A 72 15.85 19.63 47.22
N GLU A 73 16.60 18.61 46.87
CA GLU A 73 17.03 17.57 47.83
C GLU A 73 17.98 18.12 48.90
N GLN A 74 18.92 18.96 48.50
CA GLN A 74 19.85 19.60 49.42
C GLN A 74 19.13 20.50 50.42
N ILE A 75 18.21 21.36 49.97
CA ILE A 75 17.47 22.24 50.90
C ILE A 75 16.54 21.44 51.81
N MET A 76 15.97 20.32 51.34
CA MET A 76 15.15 19.44 52.19
C MET A 76 15.97 18.83 53.32
N LEU A 77 17.23 18.42 53.05
CA LEU A 77 18.14 17.92 54.07
C LEU A 77 18.51 19.02 55.08
N GLU A 78 18.79 20.25 54.62
CA GLU A 78 19.05 21.40 55.49
C GLU A 78 17.85 21.74 56.39
N VAL A 79 16.63 21.72 55.84
CA VAL A 79 15.41 22.01 56.61
C VAL A 79 15.14 20.91 57.65
N ASN A 80 15.34 19.63 57.28
CA ASN A 80 15.17 18.50 58.21
C ASN A 80 16.19 18.52 59.35
N SER A 81 17.45 18.91 59.08
CA SER A 81 18.49 19.02 60.11
C SER A 81 18.25 20.21 61.05
N ALA A 82 17.77 21.34 60.52
CA ALA A 82 17.37 22.49 61.33
C ALA A 82 16.16 22.18 62.23
N GLN A 83 15.17 21.43 61.73
CA GLN A 83 13.99 21.00 62.51
C GLN A 83 14.37 20.03 63.64
N THR A 84 15.28 19.09 63.39
CA THR A 84 15.78 18.14 64.42
C THR A 84 16.68 18.81 65.47
N GLY A 85 17.48 19.80 65.09
CA GLY A 85 18.25 20.62 66.04
C GLY A 85 17.37 21.46 66.98
N MET A 86 16.19 21.89 66.49
CA MET A 86 15.22 22.66 67.28
C MET A 86 14.43 21.82 68.28
N THR A 87 14.02 20.59 67.91
CA THR A 87 13.35 19.66 68.84
C THR A 87 14.30 19.20 69.96
N ALA A 88 15.58 19.00 69.64
CA ALA A 88 16.62 18.70 70.64
C ALA A 88 16.91 19.89 71.58
N SER A 89 16.89 21.13 71.08
CA SER A 89 17.03 22.34 71.93
C SER A 89 15.81 22.61 72.80
N ASN A 90 14.59 22.33 72.34
CA ASN A 90 13.37 22.51 73.14
C ASN A 90 13.18 21.44 74.24
N GLN A 91 13.80 20.26 74.11
CA GLN A 91 13.78 19.21 75.14
C GLN A 91 14.76 19.46 76.31
N LYS A 92 15.73 20.38 76.14
CA LYS A 92 16.64 20.82 77.21
C LYS A 92 16.45 22.31 77.47
N LEU A 93 15.42 22.72 78.23
CA LEU A 93 15.39 24.07 78.81
C LEU A 93 14.48 24.14 80.05
N CYS A 94 15.11 24.05 81.23
CA CYS A 94 14.65 24.70 82.46
C CYS A 94 14.99 26.20 82.35
N GLY A 95 14.06 27.05 82.77
CA GLY A 95 14.04 28.48 82.46
C GLY A 95 15.26 29.25 82.97
N CYS A 96 16.04 29.82 82.04
CA CYS A 96 16.80 31.05 82.21
C CYS A 96 17.25 31.62 80.84
N PHE A 97 17.42 32.94 80.82
CA PHE A 97 17.61 33.84 79.66
C PHE A 97 18.96 33.73 78.91
N PHE A 98 19.47 32.53 78.62
CA PHE A 98 20.71 32.35 77.84
C PHE A 98 20.49 31.42 76.63
N ASN A 99 19.91 31.96 75.55
CA ASN A 99 20.16 31.46 74.18
C ASN A 99 19.72 32.43 73.07
N CYS A 100 19.81 33.75 73.30
CA CYS A 100 19.40 34.77 72.32
C CYS A 100 20.26 34.75 71.04
N SER A 101 21.55 34.41 71.14
CA SER A 101 22.46 34.27 70.00
C SER A 101 22.10 33.08 69.13
N GLU A 102 21.82 31.92 69.73
CA GLU A 102 21.35 30.71 69.04
C GLU A 102 19.99 30.93 68.38
N LYS A 103 19.01 31.51 69.09
CA LYS A 103 17.70 31.82 68.52
C LYS A 103 17.76 32.84 67.38
N TYR A 104 18.63 33.84 67.49
CA TYR A 104 18.87 34.81 66.42
C TYR A 104 19.55 34.15 65.21
N ARG A 105 20.53 33.28 65.44
CA ARG A 105 21.19 32.47 64.40
C ARG A 105 20.19 31.59 63.67
N LEU A 106 19.38 30.84 64.42
CA LEU A 106 18.29 30.01 63.90
C LEU A 106 17.28 30.84 63.11
N SER A 107 16.85 32.00 63.60
CA SER A 107 15.91 32.87 62.87
C SER A 107 16.49 33.36 61.54
N LYS A 108 17.78 33.72 61.52
CA LYS A 108 18.47 34.13 60.29
C LYS A 108 18.60 32.97 59.30
N GLU A 109 18.83 31.76 59.82
CA GLU A 109 18.92 30.53 59.02
C GLU A 109 17.56 30.10 58.46
N THR A 110 16.48 30.14 59.25
CA THR A 110 15.11 29.91 58.79
C THR A 110 14.72 30.90 57.69
N THR A 111 15.10 32.18 57.83
CA THR A 111 14.85 33.21 56.81
C THR A 111 15.66 32.96 55.53
N ARG A 112 16.90 32.46 55.65
CA ARG A 112 17.72 32.05 54.50
C ARG A 112 17.07 30.89 53.76
N MET A 113 16.66 29.85 54.48
CA MET A 113 16.03 28.65 53.90
C MET A 113 14.70 28.99 53.22
N LEU A 114 13.87 29.84 53.83
CA LEU A 114 12.62 30.34 53.22
C LEU A 114 12.88 31.02 51.87
N LYS A 115 13.85 31.93 51.80
CA LYS A 115 14.22 32.60 50.54
C LYS A 115 14.73 31.62 49.48
N GLN A 116 15.45 30.58 49.88
CA GLN A 116 15.90 29.52 48.96
C GLN A 116 14.72 28.69 48.45
N ILE A 117 13.78 28.30 49.33
CA ILE A 117 12.58 27.57 48.92
C ILE A 117 11.70 28.40 47.98
N GLU A 118 11.46 29.68 48.28
CA GLU A 118 10.71 30.57 47.38
C GLU A 118 11.37 30.71 46.00
N ARG A 119 12.71 30.79 45.96
CA ARG A 119 13.46 30.80 44.72
C ARG A 119 13.30 29.49 43.95
N LEU A 120 13.38 28.35 44.64
CA LEU A 120 13.21 27.02 44.05
C LEU A 120 11.79 26.76 43.56
N LEU A 121 10.77 27.28 44.26
CA LEU A 121 9.37 27.22 43.81
C LEU A 121 9.18 28.01 42.52
N LYS A 122 9.71 29.24 42.44
CA LYS A 122 9.65 30.05 41.21
C LYS A 122 10.44 29.41 40.06
N ALA A 123 11.65 28.93 40.35
CA ALA A 123 12.47 28.25 39.35
C ALA A 123 11.81 26.96 38.85
N GLY A 124 11.23 26.17 39.75
CA GLY A 124 10.51 24.94 39.41
C GLY A 124 9.26 25.21 38.59
N ASP A 125 8.45 26.22 38.94
CA ASP A 125 7.26 26.58 38.14
C ASP A 125 7.63 27.09 36.74
N ILE A 126 8.71 27.87 36.61
CA ILE A 126 9.25 28.31 35.31
C ILE A 126 9.78 27.12 34.52
N ALA A 127 10.56 26.24 35.16
CA ALA A 127 11.14 25.08 34.51
C ALA A 127 10.06 24.09 34.06
N VAL A 128 9.02 23.84 34.86
CA VAL A 128 7.85 23.04 34.46
C VAL A 128 7.14 23.65 33.26
N LYS A 129 6.97 24.98 33.22
CA LYS A 129 6.35 25.65 32.07
C LYS A 129 7.23 25.59 30.82
N MET A 130 8.53 25.78 30.95
CA MET A 130 9.51 25.70 29.85
C MET A 130 9.65 24.27 29.31
N VAL A 131 9.75 23.28 30.19
CA VAL A 131 9.78 21.86 29.84
C VAL A 131 8.46 21.47 29.17
N ARG A 132 7.30 21.84 29.72
CA ARG A 132 6.02 21.58 29.03
C ARG A 132 5.95 22.24 27.66
N GLN A 133 6.50 23.45 27.48
CA GLN A 133 6.56 24.11 26.17
C GLN A 133 7.57 23.46 25.20
N ASN A 134 8.69 22.94 25.69
CA ASN A 134 9.71 22.27 24.88
C ASN A 134 9.34 20.81 24.55
N TYR A 135 8.50 20.16 25.36
CA TYR A 135 8.07 18.75 25.19
C TYR A 135 6.70 18.59 24.54
N LEU A 136 5.94 19.66 24.33
CA LEU A 136 4.73 19.59 23.49
C LEU A 136 5.18 19.33 22.06
N ALA A 137 5.17 18.05 21.67
CA ALA A 137 5.32 17.64 20.30
C ALA A 137 4.38 18.51 19.45
N LYS A 138 4.89 19.07 18.35
CA LYS A 138 4.05 19.85 17.43
C LYS A 138 2.86 18.98 17.05
N ALA A 139 1.64 19.54 17.11
CA ALA A 139 0.43 18.77 16.80
C ALA A 139 0.54 18.12 15.42
N VAL A 140 1.04 18.87 14.43
CA VAL A 140 1.28 18.38 13.07
C VAL A 140 2.66 18.81 12.58
N GLU A 141 3.44 17.86 12.09
CA GLU A 141 4.71 18.13 11.41
C GLU A 141 4.47 18.33 9.92
N HIS A 142 5.24 19.21 9.29
CA HIS A 142 5.15 19.36 7.83
C HIS A 142 6.01 18.29 7.17
N ILE A 143 5.40 17.48 6.31
CA ILE A 143 6.10 16.44 5.55
C ILE A 143 6.48 17.01 4.18
N PRO A 144 7.78 17.08 3.82
CA PRO A 144 8.20 17.50 2.49
C PRO A 144 7.64 16.59 1.41
N GLY A 145 7.05 17.16 0.37
CA GLY A 145 6.47 16.41 -0.74
C GLY A 145 5.96 17.31 -1.84
N PRO A 146 5.67 16.75 -3.03
CA PRO A 146 5.08 17.51 -4.13
C PRO A 146 3.65 17.92 -3.78
N SER A 147 3.27 19.12 -4.21
CA SER A 147 1.89 19.60 -4.10
C SER A 147 1.01 18.93 -5.16
N ILE A 148 -0.23 18.63 -4.77
CA ILE A 148 -1.28 18.15 -5.70
C ILE A 148 -2.15 19.28 -6.25
N GLU A 149 -1.75 20.55 -6.05
CA GLU A 149 -2.43 21.71 -6.64
C GLU A 149 -2.61 21.53 -8.15
N ASN A 150 -3.85 21.68 -8.62
CA ASN A 150 -4.29 21.48 -10.01
C ASN A 150 -4.40 20.02 -10.49
N GLN A 151 -4.31 19.04 -9.59
CA GLN A 151 -4.70 17.64 -9.85
C GLN A 151 -6.08 17.39 -9.25
N THR A 152 -7.11 17.50 -10.08
CA THR A 152 -8.52 17.29 -9.70
C THR A 152 -8.77 15.89 -9.11
N THR A 153 -8.22 14.84 -9.69
CA THR A 153 -8.37 13.44 -9.25
C THR A 153 -7.80 13.25 -7.84
N ALA A 154 -6.59 13.74 -7.60
CA ALA A 154 -5.96 13.71 -6.28
C ALA A 154 -6.73 14.58 -5.27
N SER A 155 -7.21 15.76 -5.69
CA SER A 155 -7.98 16.68 -4.84
C SER A 155 -9.34 16.09 -4.42
N GLN A 156 -10.02 15.36 -5.31
CA GLN A 156 -11.26 14.66 -5.00
C GLN A 156 -11.02 13.51 -4.02
N ASN A 157 -9.98 12.71 -4.23
CA ASN A 157 -9.63 11.63 -3.30
C ASN A 157 -9.21 12.19 -1.93
N LEU A 158 -8.53 13.34 -1.91
CA LEU A 158 -8.20 14.04 -0.68
C LEU A 158 -9.46 14.47 0.08
N ALA A 159 -10.42 15.07 -0.64
CA ALA A 159 -11.70 15.48 -0.05
C ALA A 159 -12.45 14.27 0.53
N LYS A 160 -12.52 13.13 -0.18
CA LYS A 160 -13.13 11.90 0.34
C LYS A 160 -12.46 11.43 1.63
N VAL A 161 -11.12 11.39 1.68
CA VAL A 161 -10.39 10.99 2.90
C VAL A 161 -10.65 11.99 4.02
N MET A 162 -10.71 13.29 3.70
CA MET A 162 -11.02 14.34 4.67
C MET A 162 -12.45 14.19 5.22
N ASP A 163 -13.45 13.89 4.39
CA ASP A 163 -14.82 13.64 4.84
C ASP A 163 -14.89 12.43 5.79
N LEU A 164 -14.20 11.33 5.45
CA LEU A 164 -14.07 10.16 6.32
C LEU A 164 -13.35 10.46 7.65
N LEU A 165 -12.43 11.42 7.67
CA LEU A 165 -11.83 11.89 8.91
C LEU A 165 -12.82 12.63 9.81
N HIS A 166 -13.88 13.23 9.26
CA HIS A 166 -14.93 13.89 10.07
C HIS A 166 -16.06 12.95 10.49
N ASP A 167 -16.14 11.75 9.91
CA ASP A 167 -17.17 10.76 10.24
C ASP A 167 -16.83 9.98 11.52
N ASP A 168 -17.56 10.20 12.62
CA ASP A 168 -17.29 9.57 13.91
C ASP A 168 -17.46 8.04 13.91
N ASP A 169 -18.18 7.45 12.93
CA ASP A 169 -18.34 6.00 12.81
C ASP A 169 -17.14 5.32 12.14
N VAL A 170 -16.19 6.09 11.59
CA VAL A 170 -15.02 5.59 10.86
C VAL A 170 -13.76 5.81 11.69
N LEU A 171 -13.11 4.73 12.13
CA LEU A 171 -11.86 4.78 12.89
C LEU A 171 -10.63 4.52 12.01
N ARG A 172 -10.78 3.66 11.00
CA ARG A 172 -9.70 3.15 10.16
C ARG A 172 -10.00 3.33 8.68
N ILE A 173 -9.12 4.04 8.00
CA ILE A 173 -9.24 4.35 6.58
C ILE A 173 -8.08 3.68 5.81
N GLY A 174 -8.42 2.81 4.86
CA GLY A 174 -7.45 2.20 3.95
C GLY A 174 -7.35 2.99 2.64
N VAL A 175 -6.22 3.64 2.37
CA VAL A 175 -5.95 4.30 1.09
C VAL A 175 -5.14 3.37 0.22
N TRP A 176 -5.72 2.85 -0.86
CA TRP A 176 -5.08 1.78 -1.64
C TRP A 176 -5.06 2.06 -3.14
N GLY A 177 -4.25 1.32 -3.88
CA GLY A 177 -4.08 1.51 -5.32
C GLY A 177 -2.70 1.06 -5.81
N MET A 178 -2.51 1.09 -7.13
CA MET A 178 -1.28 0.61 -7.78
C MET A 178 0.00 1.31 -7.27
N GLY A 179 1.14 0.62 -7.35
CA GLY A 179 2.44 1.24 -7.07
C GLY A 179 2.65 2.49 -7.93
N GLY A 180 3.17 3.58 -7.34
CA GLY A 180 3.44 4.81 -8.09
C GLY A 180 2.23 5.69 -8.44
N VAL A 181 1.00 5.33 -8.03
CA VAL A 181 -0.22 6.10 -8.29
C VAL A 181 -0.34 7.41 -7.49
N GLY A 182 0.47 7.58 -6.43
CA GLY A 182 0.50 8.81 -5.63
C GLY A 182 -0.17 8.74 -4.25
N LYS A 183 -0.41 7.54 -3.70
CA LYS A 183 -0.99 7.36 -2.34
C LYS A 183 -0.22 8.12 -1.25
N THR A 184 1.10 7.94 -1.18
CA THR A 184 1.96 8.65 -0.23
C THR A 184 1.84 10.16 -0.42
N THR A 185 1.88 10.64 -1.66
CA THR A 185 1.69 12.07 -1.97
C THR A 185 0.33 12.60 -1.53
N LEU A 186 -0.74 11.82 -1.71
CA LEU A 186 -2.09 12.17 -1.27
C LEU A 186 -2.12 12.38 0.26
N VAL A 187 -1.60 11.42 1.01
CA VAL A 187 -1.62 11.48 2.48
C VAL A 187 -0.62 12.51 3.04
N GLN A 188 0.50 12.78 2.35
CA GLN A 188 1.39 13.90 2.66
C GLN A 188 0.66 15.25 2.56
N ASN A 189 -0.11 15.47 1.49
CA ASN A 189 -0.88 16.70 1.30
C ASN A 189 -2.01 16.82 2.33
N LEU A 190 -2.67 15.70 2.69
CA LEU A 190 -3.63 15.64 3.81
C LEU A 190 -2.99 16.11 5.12
N ASN A 191 -1.87 15.50 5.51
CA ASN A 191 -1.15 15.87 6.72
C ASN A 191 -0.80 17.37 6.72
N ASN A 192 -0.29 17.89 5.60
CA ASN A 192 0.11 19.29 5.51
C ASN A 192 -1.09 20.26 5.56
N GLN A 193 -2.27 19.87 5.06
CA GLN A 193 -3.50 20.66 5.18
C GLN A 193 -4.01 20.73 6.63
N LEU A 194 -3.84 19.67 7.42
CA LEU A 194 -4.20 19.65 8.85
C LEU A 194 -3.37 20.66 9.66
N LYS A 195 -2.18 21.04 9.18
CA LYS A 195 -1.34 22.06 9.81
C LYS A 195 -1.87 23.49 9.64
N GLY A 196 -2.56 23.79 8.55
CA GLY A 196 -2.98 25.16 8.17
C GLY A 196 -4.47 25.48 8.39
N SER A 197 -5.29 24.49 8.70
CA SER A 197 -6.75 24.60 8.72
C SER A 197 -7.31 24.72 10.14
N SER A 198 -8.49 25.34 10.32
CA SER A 198 -9.21 25.39 11.61
C SER A 198 -9.63 24.00 12.14
N SER A 199 -9.52 22.96 11.32
CA SER A 199 -9.58 21.54 11.71
C SER A 199 -8.39 21.06 12.55
N MET A 200 -7.41 21.93 12.83
CA MET A 200 -6.31 21.72 13.79
C MET A 200 -6.81 21.28 15.19
N HIS A 201 -8.08 21.54 15.53
CA HIS A 201 -8.67 21.14 16.80
C HIS A 201 -9.13 19.68 16.87
N GLN A 202 -9.11 18.93 15.76
CA GLN A 202 -9.63 17.56 15.76
C GLN A 202 -8.67 16.55 16.39
N PHE A 203 -7.35 16.72 16.26
CA PHE A 203 -6.36 15.80 16.82
C PHE A 203 -5.32 16.56 17.65
N GLY A 204 -4.97 16.00 18.82
CA GLY A 204 -3.87 16.52 19.64
C GLY A 204 -2.50 16.27 19.01
N ILE A 205 -2.37 15.18 18.24
CA ILE A 205 -1.14 14.82 17.54
C ILE A 205 -1.43 14.05 16.24
N VAL A 206 -0.64 14.30 15.19
CA VAL A 206 -0.62 13.53 13.94
C VAL A 206 0.74 12.83 13.84
N ILE A 207 0.70 11.50 13.74
CA ILE A 207 1.88 10.63 13.79
C ILE A 207 2.06 9.99 12.41
N TRP A 208 3.19 10.25 11.77
CA TRP A 208 3.55 9.65 10.49
C TRP A 208 4.57 8.54 10.71
N VAL A 209 4.29 7.35 10.19
CA VAL A 209 5.20 6.20 10.24
C VAL A 209 5.28 5.56 8.86
N THR A 210 6.50 5.33 8.38
CA THR A 210 6.72 4.60 7.13
C THR A 210 7.03 3.15 7.45
N VAL A 211 6.30 2.24 6.82
CA VAL A 211 6.45 0.79 6.98
C VAL A 211 7.33 0.26 5.87
N SER A 212 8.32 -0.56 6.23
CA SER A 212 9.21 -1.22 5.28
C SER A 212 8.52 -2.41 4.61
N GLN A 213 9.05 -2.83 3.46
CA GLN A 213 8.54 -3.99 2.71
C GLN A 213 8.50 -5.28 3.54
N HIS A 214 9.50 -5.47 4.40
CA HIS A 214 9.47 -6.49 5.44
C HIS A 214 9.09 -5.79 6.75
N LEU A 215 8.02 -6.24 7.41
CA LEU A 215 7.55 -5.62 8.65
C LEU A 215 8.60 -5.76 9.74
N ASP A 216 9.25 -4.65 10.05
CA ASP A 216 10.04 -4.48 11.25
C ASP A 216 9.19 -3.75 12.29
N LEU A 217 8.44 -4.52 13.07
CA LEU A 217 7.56 -3.98 14.11
C LEU A 217 8.33 -3.11 15.12
N LYS A 218 9.60 -3.44 15.38
CA LYS A 218 10.45 -2.69 16.31
C LYS A 218 10.78 -1.31 15.75
N ASN A 219 11.17 -1.23 14.48
CA ASN A 219 11.44 0.05 13.81
C ASN A 219 10.17 0.93 13.74
N VAL A 220 9.01 0.33 13.50
CA VAL A 220 7.71 1.03 13.51
C VAL A 220 7.41 1.60 14.91
N GLN A 221 7.63 0.82 15.98
CA GLN A 221 7.46 1.30 17.36
C GLN A 221 8.43 2.43 17.73
N ILE A 222 9.66 2.40 17.21
CA ILE A 222 10.64 3.47 17.44
C ILE A 222 10.20 4.77 16.78
N GLN A 223 9.75 4.74 15.52
CA GLN A 223 9.21 5.92 14.85
C GLN A 223 8.01 6.52 15.61
N LEU A 224 7.11 5.67 16.13
CA LEU A 224 6.01 6.11 17.00
C LEU A 224 6.54 6.78 18.28
N ALA A 225 7.49 6.14 18.96
CA ALA A 225 8.03 6.62 20.23
C ALA A 225 8.75 7.96 20.06
N GLU A 226 9.57 8.10 19.02
CA GLU A 226 10.26 9.35 18.66
C GLU A 226 9.25 10.48 18.44
N ARG A 227 8.18 10.22 17.67
CA ARG A 227 7.14 11.22 17.40
C ARG A 227 6.36 11.64 18.65
N LEU A 228 6.25 10.74 19.62
CA LEU A 228 5.61 10.95 20.92
C LEU A 228 6.56 11.49 22.00
N ASN A 229 7.82 11.78 21.66
CA ASN A 229 8.89 12.17 22.59
C ASN A 229 9.09 11.17 23.73
N LEU A 230 8.93 9.87 23.44
CA LEU A 230 9.22 8.78 24.37
C LEU A 230 10.64 8.27 24.18
N ASN A 231 11.32 7.98 25.28
CA ASN A 231 12.60 7.29 25.24
C ASN A 231 12.42 5.85 24.76
N ALA A 232 12.92 5.56 23.56
CA ALA A 232 12.97 4.23 22.97
C ALA A 232 14.41 3.87 22.59
N SER A 233 14.79 2.63 22.86
CA SER A 233 16.07 2.04 22.47
C SER A 233 15.85 0.79 21.64
N MET A 234 16.76 0.51 20.70
CA MET A 234 16.80 -0.74 19.93
C MET A 234 16.89 -1.98 20.82
N GLU A 235 17.49 -1.87 22.01
CA GLU A 235 17.70 -2.98 22.95
C GLU A 235 16.43 -3.35 23.74
N GLU A 236 15.44 -2.46 23.79
CA GLU A 236 14.20 -2.69 24.55
C GLU A 236 13.32 -3.75 23.86
N SER A 237 12.53 -4.53 24.61
CA SER A 237 11.63 -5.51 23.99
C SER A 237 10.45 -4.84 23.30
N VAL A 238 9.94 -5.48 22.23
CA VAL A 238 8.74 -5.03 21.49
C VAL A 238 7.53 -4.90 22.43
N GLN A 239 7.34 -5.82 23.38
CA GLN A 239 6.22 -5.74 24.32
C GLN A 239 6.33 -4.54 25.27
N ARG A 240 7.54 -4.20 25.74
CA ARG A 240 7.74 -3.04 26.63
C ARG A 240 7.46 -1.72 25.92
N LEU A 241 7.94 -1.58 24.68
CA LEU A 241 7.61 -0.40 23.88
C LEU A 241 6.11 -0.31 23.59
N ALA A 242 5.45 -1.42 23.24
CA ALA A 242 4.00 -1.45 23.04
C ALA A 242 3.23 -0.92 24.26
N ILE A 243 3.60 -1.37 25.47
CA ILE A 243 2.96 -0.90 26.72
C ILE A 243 3.16 0.61 26.92
N LYS A 244 4.38 1.12 26.71
CA LYS A 244 4.68 2.56 26.82
C LYS A 244 3.88 3.39 25.80
N LEU A 245 3.84 2.94 24.56
CA LEU A 245 3.09 3.57 23.47
C LEU A 245 1.59 3.60 23.80
N HIS A 246 1.05 2.48 24.26
CA HIS A 246 -0.35 2.37 24.64
C HIS A 246 -0.73 3.35 25.74
N GLN A 247 0.06 3.42 26.82
CA GLN A 247 -0.17 4.36 27.92
C GLN A 247 -0.09 5.82 27.49
N ARG A 248 0.76 6.15 26.51
CA ARG A 248 0.92 7.52 26.01
C ARG A 248 -0.22 7.92 25.06
N LEU A 249 -0.60 7.03 24.15
CA LEU A 249 -1.67 7.23 23.17
C LEU A 249 -3.05 7.28 23.85
N GLN A 250 -3.23 6.62 25.01
CA GLN A 250 -4.45 6.75 25.81
C GLN A 250 -4.68 8.15 26.39
N LYS A 251 -3.68 9.04 26.40
CA LYS A 251 -3.81 10.37 27.04
C LYS A 251 -4.26 11.47 26.07
N GLU A 252 -4.24 11.22 24.76
CA GLU A 252 -4.54 12.24 23.76
C GLU A 252 -5.26 11.67 22.53
N LYS A 253 -6.00 12.53 21.85
CA LYS A 253 -6.62 12.19 20.56
C LYS A 253 -5.56 12.26 19.46
N PHE A 254 -5.43 11.22 18.65
CA PHE A 254 -4.36 11.13 17.65
C PHE A 254 -4.88 10.73 16.27
N LEU A 255 -4.14 11.12 15.23
CA LEU A 255 -4.23 10.55 13.90
C LEU A 255 -2.94 9.79 13.62
N LEU A 256 -3.02 8.48 13.40
CA LEU A 256 -1.87 7.65 13.02
C LEU A 256 -1.90 7.38 11.52
N ILE A 257 -0.84 7.73 10.81
CA ILE A 257 -0.64 7.47 9.39
C ILE A 257 0.43 6.39 9.25
N LEU A 258 0.04 5.21 8.75
CA LEU A 258 0.92 4.10 8.40
C LEU A 258 1.13 4.08 6.87
N ASP A 259 2.24 4.61 6.40
CA ASP A 259 2.53 4.71 4.96
C ASP A 259 3.26 3.47 4.42
N ASP A 260 2.82 2.99 3.26
CA ASP A 260 3.34 1.87 2.47
C ASP A 260 3.32 0.53 3.23
N VAL A 261 2.14 0.13 3.72
CA VAL A 261 1.92 -1.16 4.42
C VAL A 261 1.85 -2.31 3.42
N TRP A 262 2.74 -3.31 3.58
CA TRP A 262 2.88 -4.47 2.68
C TRP A 262 2.25 -5.76 3.20
N GLU A 263 2.17 -5.91 4.52
CA GLU A 263 1.57 -7.07 5.18
C GLU A 263 0.71 -6.62 6.37
N PRO A 264 -0.27 -7.43 6.83
CA PRO A 264 -1.17 -7.02 7.89
C PRO A 264 -0.44 -6.70 9.19
N ILE A 265 -0.77 -5.54 9.75
CA ILE A 265 -0.17 -5.04 10.98
C ILE A 265 -1.17 -5.22 12.13
N ASP A 266 -0.74 -5.93 13.18
CA ASP A 266 -1.46 -5.99 14.44
C ASP A 266 -1.21 -4.74 15.29
N LEU A 267 -2.21 -3.87 15.34
CA LEU A 267 -2.19 -2.62 16.09
C LEU A 267 -2.06 -2.83 17.61
N ASP A 268 -2.55 -3.96 18.15
CA ASP A 268 -2.39 -4.28 19.57
C ASP A 268 -0.91 -4.56 19.88
N SER A 269 -0.24 -5.32 19.01
CA SER A 269 1.20 -5.57 19.09
C SER A 269 2.05 -4.30 18.91
N LEU A 270 1.58 -3.28 18.17
CA LEU A 270 2.23 -1.96 18.15
C LEU A 270 2.07 -1.20 19.48
N GLY A 271 1.00 -1.47 20.23
CA GLY A 271 0.59 -0.64 21.37
C GLY A 271 -0.37 0.48 21.00
N VAL A 272 -1.08 0.40 19.87
CA VAL A 272 -2.09 1.39 19.47
C VAL A 272 -3.45 1.03 20.11
N PRO A 273 -4.07 1.92 20.91
CA PRO A 273 -5.37 1.64 21.52
C PRO A 273 -6.48 1.44 20.47
N GLN A 274 -7.32 0.41 20.65
CA GLN A 274 -8.41 0.06 19.74
C GLN A 274 -9.84 0.30 20.29
N SER A 275 -9.98 0.77 21.53
CA SER A 275 -11.32 0.90 22.13
C SER A 275 -12.13 2.03 21.50
N LYS A 276 -13.45 1.81 21.34
CA LYS A 276 -14.42 2.85 20.96
C LYS A 276 -14.47 4.02 21.95
N ASP A 277 -13.89 3.84 23.13
CA ASP A 277 -13.83 4.85 24.18
C ASP A 277 -12.88 6.02 23.82
N HIS A 278 -11.98 5.84 22.85
CA HIS A 278 -11.14 6.91 22.29
C HIS A 278 -11.86 7.65 21.15
N ASN A 279 -13.04 8.20 21.47
CA ASN A 279 -13.95 8.81 20.50
C ASN A 279 -13.24 9.91 19.68
N GLY A 280 -12.86 9.53 18.47
CA GLY A 280 -12.28 10.36 17.44
C GLY A 280 -10.76 10.24 17.20
N SER A 281 -10.01 9.35 17.85
CA SER A 281 -8.70 8.96 17.32
C SER A 281 -8.88 8.16 16.03
N LYS A 282 -8.00 8.36 15.04
CA LYS A 282 -8.13 7.74 13.71
C LYS A 282 -6.83 7.16 13.20
N ILE A 283 -6.96 6.21 12.29
CA ILE A 283 -5.84 5.54 11.64
C ILE A 283 -6.06 5.61 10.12
N ILE A 284 -5.05 6.07 9.41
CA ILE A 284 -4.94 5.96 7.95
C ILE A 284 -3.81 4.99 7.67
N LEU A 285 -4.02 4.04 6.76
CA LEU A 285 -2.93 3.27 6.20
C LEU A 285 -2.94 3.38 4.68
N THR A 286 -1.76 3.46 4.07
CA THR A 286 -1.62 3.37 2.62
C THR A 286 -1.11 1.99 2.23
N SER A 287 -1.69 1.36 1.21
CA SER A 287 -1.24 0.04 0.75
C SER A 287 -1.36 -0.13 -0.77
N ARG A 288 -0.61 -1.08 -1.32
CA ARG A 288 -0.76 -1.53 -2.70
C ARG A 288 -1.79 -2.66 -2.84
N SER A 289 -2.23 -3.23 -1.72
CA SER A 289 -3.16 -4.35 -1.68
C SER A 289 -4.42 -3.99 -0.90
N LEU A 290 -5.58 -4.18 -1.52
CA LEU A 290 -6.87 -4.09 -0.84
C LEU A 290 -7.03 -5.20 0.22
N GLU A 291 -6.47 -6.38 -0.04
CA GLU A 291 -6.48 -7.50 0.91
C GLU A 291 -5.80 -7.11 2.22
N VAL A 292 -4.64 -6.43 2.15
CA VAL A 292 -3.92 -5.91 3.34
C VAL A 292 -4.79 -4.90 4.12
N CYS A 293 -5.51 -4.00 3.45
CA CYS A 293 -6.45 -3.09 4.11
C CYS A 293 -7.59 -3.84 4.82
N ARG A 294 -8.10 -4.92 4.23
CA ARG A 294 -9.18 -5.73 4.81
C ARG A 294 -8.68 -6.56 5.99
N GLU A 295 -7.50 -7.17 5.88
CA GLU A 295 -6.88 -7.97 6.94
C GLU A 295 -6.47 -7.12 8.15
N THR A 296 -6.11 -5.85 7.92
CA THR A 296 -5.91 -4.84 8.98
C THR A 296 -7.22 -4.29 9.56
N LYS A 297 -8.38 -4.80 9.11
CA LYS A 297 -9.71 -4.46 9.60
C LYS A 297 -10.01 -2.96 9.47
N THR A 298 -9.78 -2.41 8.28
CA THR A 298 -10.23 -1.03 7.95
C THR A 298 -11.75 -0.95 7.89
N ASP A 299 -12.31 0.22 8.24
CA ASP A 299 -13.77 0.45 8.21
C ASP A 299 -14.24 0.93 6.84
N LYS A 300 -13.37 1.70 6.16
CA LYS A 300 -13.59 2.26 4.82
C LYS A 300 -12.31 2.27 4.00
N GLU A 301 -12.44 1.93 2.72
CA GLU A 301 -11.33 1.95 1.77
C GLU A 301 -11.54 2.98 0.65
N VAL A 302 -10.50 3.75 0.36
CA VAL A 302 -10.45 4.73 -0.73
C VAL A 302 -9.43 4.28 -1.75
N LYS A 303 -9.89 3.91 -2.95
CA LYS A 303 -9.01 3.60 -4.08
C LYS A 303 -8.49 4.91 -4.68
N VAL A 304 -7.18 4.99 -4.89
CA VAL A 304 -6.52 6.08 -5.64
C VAL A 304 -6.36 5.64 -7.08
N ASP A 305 -7.07 6.32 -7.98
CA ASP A 305 -7.02 6.08 -9.42
C ASP A 305 -5.88 6.86 -10.08
N VAL A 306 -5.54 6.45 -11.31
CA VAL A 306 -4.57 7.14 -12.17
C VAL A 306 -5.07 8.52 -12.59
N LEU A 307 -4.14 9.38 -13.04
CA LEU A 307 -4.48 10.70 -13.57
C LEU A 307 -5.22 10.58 -14.90
N ASN A 308 -6.16 11.50 -15.13
CA ASN A 308 -6.78 11.61 -16.46
C ASN A 308 -5.81 12.20 -17.50
N ASP A 309 -6.17 12.16 -18.79
CA ASP A 309 -5.30 12.61 -19.88
C ASP A 309 -4.82 14.06 -19.74
N GLU A 310 -5.68 14.97 -19.26
CA GLU A 310 -5.33 16.38 -19.10
C GLU A 310 -4.36 16.61 -17.94
N GLU A 311 -4.62 15.96 -16.80
CA GLU A 311 -3.73 16.00 -15.63
C GLU A 311 -2.38 15.37 -15.95
N SER A 312 -2.40 14.26 -16.67
CA SER A 312 -1.21 13.54 -17.11
C SER A 312 -0.37 14.40 -18.02
N TRP A 313 -0.99 15.08 -18.99
CA TRP A 313 -0.30 16.01 -19.87
C TRP A 313 0.30 17.19 -19.10
N LYS A 314 -0.44 17.79 -18.16
CA LYS A 314 0.06 18.87 -17.30
C LYS A 314 1.28 18.42 -16.49
N LEU A 315 1.19 17.27 -15.82
CA LEU A 315 2.31 16.72 -15.05
C LEU A 315 3.51 16.39 -15.96
N PHE A 316 3.26 15.84 -17.15
CA PHE A 316 4.30 15.54 -18.13
C PHE A 316 5.05 16.81 -18.57
N THR A 317 4.33 17.86 -18.94
CA THR A 317 4.94 19.13 -19.39
C THR A 317 5.73 19.83 -18.31
N VAL A 318 5.32 19.74 -17.03
CA VAL A 318 6.11 20.25 -15.90
C VAL A 318 7.48 19.57 -15.82
N ASN A 319 7.54 18.26 -16.06
CA ASN A 319 8.78 17.49 -15.96
C ASN A 319 9.64 17.57 -17.24
N ALA A 320 9.03 17.52 -18.43
CA ALA A 320 9.71 17.62 -19.71
C ALA A 320 10.14 19.06 -20.04
N GLY A 321 9.47 20.06 -19.48
CA GLY A 321 9.69 21.48 -19.76
C GLY A 321 9.14 21.93 -21.11
N LYS A 322 9.46 23.18 -21.49
CA LYS A 322 8.90 23.87 -22.68
C LYS A 322 9.13 23.15 -24.01
N VAL A 323 10.08 22.20 -24.08
CA VAL A 323 10.34 21.42 -25.31
C VAL A 323 9.16 20.54 -25.68
N ALA A 324 8.40 20.04 -24.70
CA ALA A 324 7.24 19.19 -24.94
C ALA A 324 6.07 19.93 -25.61
N THR A 325 6.05 21.27 -25.54
CA THR A 325 5.02 22.13 -26.14
C THR A 325 5.51 22.85 -27.40
N ALA A 326 6.68 22.45 -27.95
CA ALA A 326 7.13 22.98 -29.23
C ALA A 326 6.28 22.36 -30.36
N GLU A 327 5.86 23.17 -31.34
CA GLU A 327 4.90 22.78 -32.39
C GLU A 327 5.26 21.47 -33.12
N HIS A 328 6.53 21.24 -33.39
CA HIS A 328 7.03 20.03 -34.08
C HIS A 328 7.24 18.81 -33.15
N ILE A 329 7.18 19.00 -31.82
CA ILE A 329 7.40 17.95 -30.80
C ILE A 329 6.11 17.58 -30.08
N GLU A 330 5.21 18.54 -29.86
CA GLU A 330 4.00 18.33 -29.07
C GLU A 330 3.18 17.10 -29.49
N PRO A 331 2.93 16.84 -30.80
CA PRO A 331 2.17 15.67 -31.22
C PRO A 331 2.79 14.36 -30.73
N ILE A 332 4.12 14.22 -30.83
CA ILE A 332 4.82 13.01 -30.40
C ILE A 332 5.02 12.97 -28.88
N ALA A 333 5.20 14.11 -28.23
CA ALA A 333 5.28 14.20 -26.78
C ALA A 333 3.96 13.78 -26.12
N ARG A 334 2.81 14.13 -26.72
CA ARG A 334 1.50 13.65 -26.27
C ARG A 334 1.37 12.15 -26.39
N SER A 335 1.83 11.57 -27.51
CA SER A 335 1.88 10.11 -27.65
C SER A 335 2.76 9.47 -26.57
N VAL A 336 3.97 9.99 -26.34
CA VAL A 336 4.87 9.50 -25.28
C VAL A 336 4.24 9.61 -23.87
N ALA A 337 3.55 10.70 -23.57
CA ALA A 337 2.85 10.86 -22.30
C ALA A 337 1.70 9.86 -22.15
N LYS A 338 1.01 9.54 -23.25
CA LYS A 338 -0.09 8.56 -23.28
C LYS A 338 0.40 7.15 -22.95
N GLU A 339 1.59 6.75 -23.39
CA GLU A 339 2.20 5.46 -23.02
C GLU A 339 2.49 5.31 -21.52
N CYS A 340 2.38 6.38 -20.72
CA CYS A 340 2.48 6.29 -19.25
C CYS A 340 1.13 5.96 -18.58
N SER A 341 0.05 5.91 -19.35
CA SER A 341 -1.33 5.54 -18.97
C SER A 341 -1.79 6.16 -17.64
N GLY A 342 -1.53 7.46 -17.46
CA GLY A 342 -1.99 8.19 -16.26
C GLY A 342 -1.19 7.95 -14.98
N LEU A 343 -0.16 7.09 -14.99
CA LEU A 343 0.61 6.76 -13.80
C LEU A 343 1.63 7.87 -13.45
N PRO A 344 1.48 8.61 -12.32
CA PRO A 344 2.35 9.74 -12.00
C PRO A 344 3.83 9.39 -11.95
N LEU A 345 4.18 8.23 -11.39
CA LEU A 345 5.56 7.75 -11.37
C LEU A 345 6.16 7.64 -12.78
N ALA A 346 5.47 6.99 -13.71
CA ALA A 346 5.93 6.84 -15.09
C ALA A 346 6.02 8.20 -15.79
N ILE A 347 4.97 9.04 -15.66
CA ILE A 347 4.89 10.37 -16.28
C ILE A 347 6.07 11.26 -15.85
N THR A 348 6.34 11.33 -14.54
CA THR A 348 7.40 12.19 -13.99
C THR A 348 8.78 11.74 -14.46
N ILE A 349 9.03 10.42 -14.50
CA ILE A 349 10.31 9.86 -14.92
C ILE A 349 10.52 10.02 -16.43
N VAL A 350 9.56 9.63 -17.26
CA VAL A 350 9.66 9.76 -18.72
C VAL A 350 9.78 11.22 -19.11
N GLY A 351 8.94 12.10 -18.54
CA GLY A 351 9.03 13.54 -18.76
C GLY A 351 10.41 14.09 -18.40
N SER A 352 10.95 13.73 -17.23
CA SER A 352 12.28 14.14 -16.79
C SER A 352 13.40 13.66 -17.72
N VAL A 353 13.31 12.43 -18.24
CA VAL A 353 14.29 11.88 -19.19
C VAL A 353 14.21 12.57 -20.56
N MET A 354 13.03 13.05 -20.95
CA MET A 354 12.83 13.77 -22.20
C MET A 354 13.13 15.28 -22.09
N ARG A 355 13.41 15.77 -20.88
CA ARG A 355 13.71 17.18 -20.63
C ARG A 355 14.87 17.69 -21.46
N GLY A 356 14.62 18.76 -22.23
CA GLY A 356 15.62 19.43 -23.07
C GLY A 356 15.99 18.71 -24.37
N LYS A 357 15.34 17.57 -24.71
CA LYS A 357 15.59 16.88 -25.99
C LYS A 357 14.82 17.54 -27.13
N THR A 358 15.52 18.32 -27.96
CA THR A 358 14.91 19.10 -29.06
C THR A 358 14.80 18.33 -30.38
N MET A 359 15.49 17.19 -30.53
CA MET A 359 15.47 16.40 -31.76
C MET A 359 14.28 15.43 -31.77
N ILE A 360 13.43 15.49 -32.79
CA ILE A 360 12.21 14.65 -32.91
C ILE A 360 12.52 13.16 -32.98
N GLU A 361 13.68 12.78 -33.51
CA GLU A 361 14.15 11.39 -33.62
C GLU A 361 14.29 10.74 -32.24
N LEU A 362 14.73 11.50 -31.23
CA LEU A 362 14.84 11.01 -29.85
C LEU A 362 13.46 10.72 -29.23
N TRP A 363 12.43 11.47 -29.63
CA TRP A 363 11.05 11.22 -29.20
C TRP A 363 10.45 10.01 -29.92
N LYS A 364 10.77 9.82 -31.21
CA LYS A 364 10.37 8.62 -31.97
C LYS A 364 11.00 7.36 -31.41
N ASP A 365 12.28 7.42 -31.05
CA ASP A 365 12.98 6.31 -30.43
C ASP A 365 12.40 5.97 -29.04
N ALA A 366 12.12 6.99 -28.22
CA ALA A 366 11.47 6.81 -26.92
C ALA A 366 10.08 6.19 -27.05
N LEU A 367 9.24 6.70 -27.96
CA LEU A 367 7.90 6.18 -28.24
C LEU A 367 7.95 4.72 -28.69
N ASN A 368 8.84 4.40 -29.63
CA ASN A 368 9.02 3.03 -30.13
C ASN A 368 9.52 2.08 -29.03
N GLY A 369 10.38 2.54 -28.13
CA GLY A 369 10.81 1.77 -26.96
C GLY A 369 9.66 1.44 -26.02
N LEU A 370 8.84 2.44 -25.68
CA LEU A 370 7.67 2.29 -24.82
C LEU A 370 6.63 1.33 -25.41
N GLN A 371 6.26 1.51 -26.68
CA GLN A 371 5.27 0.65 -27.38
C GLN A 371 5.71 -0.81 -27.54
N ARG A 372 7.01 -1.08 -27.42
CA ARG A 372 7.55 -2.45 -27.47
C ARG A 372 7.79 -3.03 -26.08
N SER A 373 7.48 -2.28 -25.02
CA SER A 373 7.77 -2.62 -23.63
C SER A 373 9.26 -2.89 -23.39
N VAL A 374 10.14 -2.28 -24.19
CA VAL A 374 11.60 -2.45 -24.05
C VAL A 374 12.15 -1.29 -23.23
N PRO A 375 12.95 -1.53 -22.18
CA PRO A 375 13.51 -0.48 -21.33
C PRO A 375 14.66 0.29 -22.02
N ASN A 376 14.46 0.78 -23.24
CA ASN A 376 15.43 1.56 -24.01
C ASN A 376 15.60 2.98 -23.44
N ILE A 377 14.59 3.48 -22.72
CA ILE A 377 14.67 4.77 -22.03
C ILE A 377 15.56 4.61 -20.79
N ARG A 378 16.73 5.24 -20.80
CA ARG A 378 17.69 5.19 -19.69
C ARG A 378 17.02 5.53 -18.36
N GLY A 379 17.05 4.57 -17.43
CA GLY A 379 16.53 4.74 -16.08
C GLY A 379 15.08 4.29 -15.87
N ILE A 380 14.34 3.92 -16.91
CA ILE A 380 12.96 3.42 -16.77
C ILE A 380 12.92 2.10 -15.99
N GLU A 381 13.87 1.20 -16.25
CA GLU A 381 13.97 -0.08 -15.53
C GLU A 381 14.13 0.16 -14.02
N ASN A 382 15.09 1.01 -13.63
CA ASN A 382 15.41 1.23 -12.21
C ASN A 382 14.38 2.09 -11.48
N LYS A 383 13.74 3.04 -12.16
CA LYS A 383 12.88 4.05 -11.52
C LYS A 383 11.38 3.78 -11.68
N VAL A 384 10.97 3.00 -12.68
CA VAL A 384 9.56 2.62 -12.91
C VAL A 384 9.39 1.11 -12.70
N TYR A 385 10.13 0.29 -13.46
CA TYR A 385 9.84 -1.15 -13.49
C TYR A 385 10.22 -1.85 -12.20
N LYS A 386 11.40 -1.60 -11.61
CA LYS A 386 11.79 -2.20 -10.33
C LYS A 386 10.85 -1.82 -9.17
N PRO A 387 10.46 -0.55 -8.99
CA PRO A 387 9.47 -0.19 -7.96
C PRO A 387 8.10 -0.83 -8.16
N LEU A 388 7.65 -1.02 -9.42
CA LEU A 388 6.39 -1.71 -9.72
C LEU A 388 6.50 -3.23 -9.56
N LYS A 389 7.66 -3.81 -9.90
CA LYS A 389 7.96 -5.25 -9.73
C LYS A 389 7.83 -5.67 -8.27
N TRP A 390 8.01 -4.79 -7.30
CA TRP A 390 7.79 -5.13 -5.89
C TRP A 390 6.37 -5.64 -5.60
N SER A 391 5.34 -5.12 -6.30
CA SER A 391 3.96 -5.64 -6.18
C SER A 391 3.84 -7.07 -6.73
N TYR A 392 4.61 -7.41 -7.76
CA TYR A 392 4.72 -8.78 -8.25
C TYR A 392 5.51 -9.68 -7.30
N ASP A 393 6.61 -9.18 -6.73
CA ASP A 393 7.48 -9.93 -5.83
C ASP A 393 6.75 -10.32 -4.53
N SER A 394 5.88 -9.44 -4.02
CA SER A 394 5.08 -9.64 -2.81
C SER A 394 3.93 -10.64 -2.98
N LEU A 395 3.60 -11.05 -4.22
CA LEU A 395 2.54 -12.03 -4.45
C LEU A 395 2.89 -13.36 -3.78
N GLN A 396 1.98 -13.83 -2.92
CA GLN A 396 2.12 -15.09 -2.20
C GLN A 396 1.47 -16.25 -2.95
N GLY A 397 2.14 -17.39 -2.94
CA GLY A 397 1.66 -18.63 -3.57
C GLY A 397 2.37 -18.99 -4.86
N LYS A 398 2.52 -20.30 -5.09
CA LYS A 398 3.30 -20.85 -6.20
C LYS A 398 2.72 -20.55 -7.58
N ASN A 399 1.39 -20.47 -7.68
CA ASN A 399 0.68 -20.46 -8.97
C ASN A 399 0.33 -19.04 -9.46
N ILE A 400 0.30 -18.04 -8.57
CA ILE A 400 -0.19 -16.69 -8.89
C ILE A 400 0.76 -15.93 -9.84
N LYS A 401 2.08 -16.07 -9.64
CA LYS A 401 3.09 -15.38 -10.46
C LYS A 401 3.07 -15.83 -11.92
N PRO A 402 3.10 -17.15 -12.24
CA PRO A 402 2.94 -17.61 -13.61
C PRO A 402 1.61 -17.21 -14.26
N CYS A 403 0.51 -17.18 -13.48
CA CYS A 403 -0.82 -16.76 -13.94
C CYS A 403 -0.84 -15.27 -14.29
N PHE A 404 -0.26 -14.40 -13.45
CA PHE A 404 -0.07 -12.98 -13.73
C PHE A 404 0.73 -12.76 -15.03
N LEU A 405 1.85 -13.46 -15.21
CA LEU A 405 2.66 -13.36 -16.43
C LEU A 405 1.94 -13.90 -17.67
N TYR A 406 0.92 -14.74 -17.52
CA TYR A 406 0.09 -15.16 -18.65
C TYR A 406 -0.79 -14.02 -19.16
N CYS A 407 -1.29 -13.16 -18.27
CA CYS A 407 -2.17 -12.06 -18.63
C CYS A 407 -1.49 -11.01 -19.53
N CYS A 408 -0.16 -10.89 -19.51
CA CYS A 408 0.54 -9.93 -20.37
C CYS A 408 0.55 -10.35 -21.86
N LEU A 409 0.16 -11.59 -22.18
CA LEU A 409 0.03 -12.05 -23.57
C LEU A 409 -1.06 -11.32 -24.36
N TYR A 410 -2.00 -10.67 -23.68
CA TYR A 410 -3.07 -9.89 -24.28
C TYR A 410 -2.61 -8.46 -24.59
N PRO A 411 -3.20 -7.77 -25.57
CA PRO A 411 -2.81 -6.40 -25.90
C PRO A 411 -3.23 -5.38 -24.83
N GLU A 412 -2.71 -4.16 -24.96
CA GLU A 412 -3.14 -3.00 -24.17
C GLU A 412 -4.66 -2.81 -24.26
N ASP A 413 -5.24 -2.34 -23.15
CA ASP A 413 -6.69 -2.12 -22.98
C ASP A 413 -7.60 -3.34 -23.28
N PHE A 414 -7.05 -4.54 -23.47
CA PHE A 414 -7.85 -5.70 -23.85
C PHE A 414 -8.66 -6.23 -22.68
N SER A 415 -9.97 -6.38 -22.91
CA SER A 415 -10.89 -7.01 -21.95
C SER A 415 -10.77 -8.53 -22.07
N ILE A 416 -10.07 -9.15 -21.13
CA ILE A 416 -9.82 -10.59 -21.09
C ILE A 416 -11.02 -11.29 -20.44
N ASP A 417 -11.64 -12.24 -21.14
CA ASP A 417 -12.68 -13.08 -20.56
C ASP A 417 -12.11 -13.98 -19.47
N VAL A 418 -12.70 -13.90 -18.27
CA VAL A 418 -12.23 -14.63 -17.09
C VAL A 418 -12.34 -16.14 -17.30
N ASN A 419 -13.40 -16.62 -17.97
CA ASN A 419 -13.61 -18.05 -18.18
C ASN A 419 -12.55 -18.64 -19.13
N GLU A 420 -12.26 -17.94 -20.23
CA GLU A 420 -11.22 -18.31 -21.17
C GLU A 420 -9.84 -18.29 -20.51
N LEU A 421 -9.52 -17.24 -19.75
CA LEU A 421 -8.25 -17.10 -19.06
C LEU A 421 -7.99 -18.25 -18.07
N VAL A 422 -8.98 -18.60 -17.24
CA VAL A 422 -8.86 -19.71 -16.29
C VAL A 422 -8.71 -21.06 -17.02
N LYS A 423 -9.41 -21.26 -18.15
CA LYS A 423 -9.22 -22.46 -19.00
C LYS A 423 -7.78 -22.58 -19.49
N PHE A 424 -7.18 -21.47 -19.94
CA PHE A 424 -5.79 -21.47 -20.39
C PHE A 424 -4.81 -21.80 -19.26
N TRP A 425 -5.02 -21.24 -18.06
CA TRP A 425 -4.20 -21.55 -16.89
C TRP A 425 -4.26 -23.03 -16.51
N VAL A 426 -5.44 -23.64 -16.54
CA VAL A 426 -5.62 -25.08 -16.26
C VAL A 426 -5.01 -25.95 -17.36
N ALA A 427 -5.19 -25.57 -18.64
CA ALA A 427 -4.64 -26.30 -19.76
C ALA A 427 -3.11 -26.31 -19.74
N GLU A 428 -2.48 -25.17 -19.51
CA GLU A 428 -1.01 -25.08 -19.42
C GLU A 428 -0.47 -25.80 -18.17
N GLY A 429 -1.29 -25.92 -17.11
CA GLY A 429 -0.92 -26.54 -15.84
C GLY A 429 -0.37 -25.54 -14.83
N LEU A 430 -0.75 -24.26 -14.93
CA LEU A 430 -0.38 -23.21 -13.97
C LEU A 430 -1.19 -23.31 -12.68
N ILE A 431 -2.37 -23.90 -12.76
CA ILE A 431 -3.22 -24.25 -11.64
C ILE A 431 -3.29 -25.77 -11.58
N ASP A 432 -3.11 -26.34 -10.39
CA ASP A 432 -3.18 -27.77 -10.18
C ASP A 432 -4.54 -28.31 -10.67
N GLN A 433 -4.50 -29.42 -11.41
CA GLN A 433 -5.70 -30.19 -11.72
C GLN A 433 -6.13 -30.87 -10.42
N GLN A 434 -7.14 -30.29 -9.78
CA GLN A 434 -7.78 -30.86 -8.60
C GLN A 434 -8.65 -32.06 -9.02
N GLN A 435 -9.23 -32.77 -8.04
CA GLN A 435 -10.07 -33.95 -8.31
C GLN A 435 -11.26 -33.63 -9.25
N ASN A 436 -11.78 -32.40 -9.23
CA ASN A 436 -12.79 -31.90 -10.15
C ASN A 436 -12.35 -30.61 -10.88
N TYR A 437 -12.84 -30.40 -12.11
CA TYR A 437 -12.58 -29.19 -12.90
C TYR A 437 -13.14 -27.92 -12.25
N GLU A 438 -14.27 -28.05 -11.53
CA GLU A 438 -14.88 -26.95 -10.79
C GLU A 438 -13.94 -26.36 -9.73
N ASP A 439 -13.22 -27.21 -9.01
CA ASP A 439 -12.26 -26.78 -8.00
C ASP A 439 -11.09 -26.01 -8.63
N SER A 440 -10.57 -26.49 -9.77
CA SER A 440 -9.53 -25.79 -10.53
C SER A 440 -10.04 -24.45 -11.07
N TYR A 441 -11.30 -24.39 -11.51
CA TYR A 441 -11.92 -23.15 -11.98
C TYR A 441 -12.10 -22.14 -10.84
N ASN A 442 -12.68 -22.56 -9.71
CA ASN A 442 -12.84 -21.74 -8.50
C ASN A 442 -11.49 -21.23 -7.98
N ARG A 443 -10.45 -22.07 -8.04
CA ARG A 443 -9.08 -21.64 -7.73
C ARG A 443 -8.56 -20.57 -8.70
N GLY A 444 -8.89 -20.68 -9.99
CA GLY A 444 -8.59 -19.64 -10.98
C GLY A 444 -9.27 -18.31 -10.67
N ILE A 445 -10.56 -18.33 -10.30
CA ILE A 445 -11.30 -17.14 -9.88
C ILE A 445 -10.65 -16.49 -8.64
N ALA A 446 -10.30 -17.29 -7.63
CA ALA A 446 -9.60 -16.77 -6.45
C ALA A 446 -8.26 -16.10 -6.81
N LEU A 447 -7.47 -16.68 -7.72
CA LEU A 447 -6.22 -16.06 -8.18
C LEU A 447 -6.46 -14.73 -8.91
N ILE A 448 -7.53 -14.62 -9.70
CA ILE A 448 -7.90 -13.37 -10.38
C ILE A 448 -8.29 -12.30 -9.37
N GLU A 449 -9.10 -12.63 -8.39
CA GLU A 449 -9.50 -11.69 -7.33
C GLU A 449 -8.28 -11.24 -6.51
N ASN A 450 -7.36 -12.13 -6.15
CA ASN A 450 -6.13 -11.76 -5.46
C ASN A 450 -5.24 -10.82 -6.30
N LEU A 451 -5.17 -11.03 -7.61
CA LEU A 451 -4.44 -10.13 -8.52
C LEU A 451 -5.12 -8.75 -8.64
N LYS A 452 -6.45 -8.69 -8.57
CA LYS A 452 -7.21 -7.44 -8.53
C LYS A 452 -7.01 -6.70 -7.23
N ASP A 453 -7.09 -7.40 -6.11
CA ASP A 453 -6.85 -6.83 -4.78
C ASP A 453 -5.42 -6.29 -4.67
N SER A 454 -4.44 -6.93 -5.33
CA SER A 454 -3.05 -6.46 -5.44
C SER A 454 -2.82 -5.32 -6.45
N CYS A 455 -3.87 -4.80 -7.09
CA CYS A 455 -3.82 -3.78 -8.15
C CYS A 455 -2.96 -4.17 -9.37
N LEU A 456 -2.80 -5.47 -9.64
CA LEU A 456 -2.07 -5.99 -10.80
C LEU A 456 -3.00 -6.34 -11.97
N LEU A 457 -4.28 -6.58 -11.67
CA LEU A 457 -5.38 -6.64 -12.64
C LEU A 457 -6.48 -5.66 -12.23
N GLU A 458 -7.28 -5.26 -13.21
CA GLU A 458 -8.43 -4.39 -13.02
C GLU A 458 -9.66 -5.01 -13.68
N HIS A 459 -10.83 -4.46 -13.36
CA HIS A 459 -12.04 -4.79 -14.09
C HIS A 459 -11.90 -4.42 -15.56
N GLY A 460 -12.31 -5.33 -16.45
CA GLY A 460 -12.39 -5.06 -17.87
C GLY A 460 -13.57 -4.15 -18.22
N ALA A 461 -13.83 -4.00 -19.52
CA ALA A 461 -14.89 -3.15 -20.04
C ALA A 461 -16.31 -3.63 -19.70
N HIS A 462 -16.47 -4.90 -19.31
CA HIS A 462 -17.76 -5.49 -18.96
C HIS A 462 -17.61 -6.55 -17.87
N GLU A 463 -18.72 -6.89 -17.22
CA GLU A 463 -18.78 -7.92 -16.18
C GLU A 463 -18.22 -9.25 -16.69
N GLY A 464 -17.51 -9.98 -15.82
CA GLY A 464 -16.86 -11.24 -16.19
C GLY A 464 -15.54 -11.08 -16.97
N THR A 465 -15.03 -9.85 -17.11
CA THR A 465 -13.74 -9.59 -17.75
C THR A 465 -12.76 -8.83 -16.87
N VAL A 466 -11.47 -9.02 -17.14
CA VAL A 466 -10.36 -8.33 -16.48
C VAL A 466 -9.42 -7.73 -17.50
N LYS A 467 -8.64 -6.74 -17.10
CA LYS A 467 -7.56 -6.17 -17.91
C LYS A 467 -6.33 -5.90 -17.07
N MET A 468 -5.19 -5.73 -17.74
CA MET A 468 -3.95 -5.28 -17.10
C MET A 468 -3.71 -3.83 -17.50
N HIS A 469 -3.37 -2.98 -16.54
CA HIS A 469 -2.94 -1.62 -16.82
C HIS A 469 -1.67 -1.63 -17.69
N ASP A 470 -1.54 -0.75 -18.68
CA ASP A 470 -0.48 -0.82 -19.70
C ASP A 470 0.93 -0.83 -19.11
N VAL A 471 1.23 0.07 -18.16
CA VAL A 471 2.55 0.06 -17.48
C VAL A 471 2.79 -1.22 -16.65
N VAL A 472 1.75 -1.83 -16.08
CA VAL A 472 1.88 -3.13 -15.37
C VAL A 472 2.15 -4.25 -16.37
N ARG A 473 1.50 -4.18 -17.54
CA ARG A 473 1.71 -5.09 -18.66
C ARG A 473 3.14 -4.97 -19.20
N ASP A 474 3.68 -3.77 -19.34
CA ASP A 474 5.07 -3.55 -19.72
C ASP A 474 6.04 -4.19 -18.73
N VAL A 475 5.78 -4.02 -17.43
CA VAL A 475 6.57 -4.65 -16.37
C VAL A 475 6.46 -6.18 -16.44
N ALA A 476 5.28 -6.73 -16.70
CA ALA A 476 5.08 -8.18 -16.85
C ALA A 476 5.80 -8.74 -18.10
N ILE A 477 5.79 -8.02 -19.23
CA ILE A 477 6.55 -8.36 -20.44
C ILE A 477 8.04 -8.31 -20.15
N TRP A 478 8.51 -7.24 -19.50
CA TRP A 478 9.90 -7.10 -19.09
C TRP A 478 10.35 -8.25 -18.18
N ILE A 479 9.61 -8.54 -17.11
CA ILE A 479 9.87 -9.68 -16.23
C ILE A 479 9.96 -10.97 -17.05
N SER A 480 8.95 -11.26 -17.88
CA SER A 480 8.90 -12.48 -18.70
C SER A 480 10.07 -12.60 -19.69
N SER A 481 10.62 -11.49 -20.17
CA SER A 481 11.77 -11.48 -21.07
C SER A 481 13.11 -11.69 -20.36
N THR A 482 13.20 -11.33 -19.07
CA THR A 482 14.43 -11.33 -18.26
C THR A 482 14.60 -12.58 -17.38
N MET A 483 13.58 -13.43 -17.23
CA MET A 483 13.69 -14.63 -16.38
C MET A 483 14.75 -15.62 -16.88
N GLU A 484 15.67 -15.99 -15.99
CA GLU A 484 16.66 -17.05 -16.22
C GLU A 484 16.04 -18.44 -16.10
N ASP A 485 14.97 -18.59 -15.31
CA ASP A 485 14.32 -19.87 -14.96
C ASP A 485 13.41 -20.47 -16.07
N GLY A 486 13.58 -20.07 -17.33
CA GLY A 486 12.95 -20.77 -18.47
C GLY A 486 11.48 -20.46 -18.78
N CYS A 487 10.88 -19.42 -18.20
CA CYS A 487 9.51 -18.95 -18.54
C CYS A 487 9.49 -17.82 -19.59
N LYS A 488 10.41 -17.86 -20.56
CA LYS A 488 10.51 -16.80 -21.57
C LYS A 488 9.28 -16.75 -22.44
N SER A 489 8.75 -15.55 -22.64
CA SER A 489 7.56 -15.31 -23.46
C SER A 489 7.85 -14.26 -24.52
N ILE A 490 7.29 -14.44 -25.72
CA ILE A 490 7.23 -13.39 -26.74
C ILE A 490 5.84 -12.79 -26.72
N VAL A 491 5.79 -11.48 -26.50
CA VAL A 491 4.55 -10.70 -26.53
C VAL A 491 4.67 -9.65 -27.62
N ARG A 492 3.90 -9.84 -28.68
CA ARG A 492 3.76 -8.92 -29.82
C ARG A 492 2.29 -8.70 -30.15
N SER A 493 1.41 -8.80 -29.15
CA SER A 493 -0.04 -8.64 -29.28
C SER A 493 -0.42 -7.17 -29.53
N GLY A 494 -1.27 -6.89 -30.53
CA GLY A 494 -1.88 -5.56 -30.70
C GLY A 494 -1.01 -4.45 -31.30
N ILE A 495 0.26 -4.72 -31.60
CA ILE A 495 1.20 -3.68 -32.06
C ILE A 495 1.14 -3.39 -33.57
N GLY A 496 0.19 -4.01 -34.29
CA GLY A 496 -0.05 -3.77 -35.71
C GLY A 496 0.94 -4.46 -36.67
N LEU A 497 1.56 -5.57 -36.26
CA LEU A 497 2.46 -6.34 -37.12
C LEU A 497 1.75 -6.86 -38.37
N THR A 498 2.46 -6.85 -39.51
CA THR A 498 2.00 -7.48 -40.76
C THR A 498 2.67 -8.83 -41.01
N ARG A 499 3.80 -9.10 -40.35
CA ARG A 499 4.63 -10.32 -40.47
C ARG A 499 5.32 -10.64 -39.15
N ILE A 500 5.66 -11.91 -38.96
CA ILE A 500 6.45 -12.39 -37.82
C ILE A 500 7.94 -12.34 -38.17
N SER A 501 8.77 -11.89 -37.24
CA SER A 501 10.24 -11.96 -37.36
C SER A 501 10.76 -13.28 -36.78
N GLU A 502 11.47 -14.07 -37.59
CA GLU A 502 12.05 -15.34 -37.16
C GLU A 502 13.17 -15.16 -36.13
N VAL A 503 13.85 -14.00 -36.13
CA VAL A 503 15.00 -13.71 -35.25
C VAL A 503 14.62 -13.68 -33.77
N GLU A 504 13.35 -13.38 -33.46
CA GLU A 504 12.88 -13.32 -32.07
C GLU A 504 12.63 -14.73 -31.50
N MET A 505 12.47 -15.74 -32.35
CA MET A 505 12.05 -17.07 -31.95
C MET A 505 13.22 -17.91 -31.40
N SER A 506 12.99 -18.60 -30.28
CA SER A 506 14.01 -19.42 -29.62
C SER A 506 13.43 -20.68 -28.97
N LYS A 507 14.30 -21.66 -28.70
CA LYS A 507 13.89 -22.95 -28.14
C LYS A 507 13.30 -22.88 -26.74
N SER A 508 13.72 -21.90 -25.94
CA SER A 508 13.33 -21.71 -24.54
C SER A 508 11.99 -21.01 -24.33
N LEU A 509 11.25 -20.69 -25.39
CA LEU A 509 9.99 -19.96 -25.27
C LEU A 509 8.88 -20.88 -24.78
N LYS A 510 8.17 -20.45 -23.73
CA LYS A 510 6.98 -21.14 -23.21
C LYS A 510 5.68 -20.58 -23.78
N ARG A 511 5.65 -19.29 -24.10
CA ARG A 511 4.42 -18.61 -24.56
C ARG A 511 4.73 -17.64 -25.69
N VAL A 512 3.88 -17.66 -26.70
CA VAL A 512 4.01 -16.82 -27.89
C VAL A 512 2.67 -16.19 -28.20
N SER A 513 2.62 -14.86 -28.22
CA SER A 513 1.42 -14.12 -28.57
C SER A 513 1.67 -13.12 -29.70
N PHE A 514 0.98 -13.34 -30.81
CA PHE A 514 0.88 -12.43 -31.95
C PHE A 514 -0.58 -12.05 -32.24
N MET A 515 -1.46 -12.16 -31.24
CA MET A 515 -2.88 -11.85 -31.40
C MET A 515 -3.15 -10.37 -31.74
N ASN A 516 -4.30 -10.10 -32.33
CA ASN A 516 -4.80 -8.77 -32.69
C ASN A 516 -3.81 -7.94 -33.51
N ASN A 517 -3.16 -8.57 -34.48
CA ASN A 517 -2.28 -7.90 -35.45
C ASN A 517 -2.92 -7.88 -36.85
N ARG A 518 -2.15 -7.43 -37.84
CA ARG A 518 -2.51 -7.39 -39.26
C ARG A 518 -1.74 -8.46 -40.04
N ILE A 519 -1.42 -9.58 -39.40
CA ILE A 519 -0.60 -10.63 -40.02
C ILE A 519 -1.41 -11.30 -41.14
N THR A 520 -0.82 -11.36 -42.32
CA THR A 520 -1.43 -12.00 -43.49
C THR A 520 -0.83 -13.36 -43.80
N ASN A 521 0.45 -13.56 -43.46
CA ASN A 521 1.21 -14.77 -43.76
C ASN A 521 2.09 -15.15 -42.57
N LEU A 522 2.15 -16.44 -42.27
CA LEU A 522 3.06 -17.03 -41.31
C LEU A 522 4.30 -17.58 -42.06
N PRO A 523 5.47 -17.64 -41.41
CA PRO A 523 6.66 -18.23 -42.01
C PRO A 523 6.47 -19.75 -42.24
N ASP A 524 6.91 -20.24 -43.40
CA ASP A 524 6.71 -21.63 -43.82
C ASP A 524 7.65 -22.62 -43.10
N CYS A 525 8.88 -22.20 -42.78
CA CYS A 525 9.90 -22.98 -42.06
C CYS A 525 10.95 -22.03 -41.43
N GLY A 526 11.90 -22.54 -40.63
CA GLY A 526 13.01 -21.75 -40.06
C GLY A 526 12.86 -21.39 -38.57
N ILE A 527 11.72 -21.70 -37.96
CA ILE A 527 11.45 -21.50 -36.54
C ILE A 527 11.58 -22.83 -35.78
N CYS A 528 12.07 -22.79 -34.54
CA CYS A 528 12.14 -23.94 -33.65
C CYS A 528 11.86 -23.51 -32.20
N CYS A 529 10.67 -23.82 -31.70
CA CYS A 529 10.16 -23.44 -30.38
C CYS A 529 9.49 -24.64 -29.68
N PRO A 530 10.20 -25.76 -29.49
CA PRO A 530 9.61 -27.04 -29.07
C PRO A 530 8.96 -26.98 -27.68
N GLU A 531 9.40 -26.05 -26.82
CA GLU A 531 8.92 -25.92 -25.44
C GLU A 531 7.70 -25.00 -25.28
N THR A 532 7.20 -24.41 -26.36
CA THR A 532 6.06 -23.48 -26.31
C THR A 532 4.77 -24.23 -26.01
N MET A 533 4.09 -23.81 -24.95
CA MET A 533 2.84 -24.38 -24.47
C MET A 533 1.61 -23.58 -24.92
N SER A 534 1.75 -22.28 -25.16
CA SER A 534 0.65 -21.40 -25.59
C SER A 534 1.02 -20.59 -26.82
N LEU A 535 0.18 -20.66 -27.86
CA LEU A 535 0.29 -19.91 -29.10
C LEU A 535 -1.02 -19.17 -29.38
N LEU A 536 -0.97 -17.84 -29.31
CA LEU A 536 -2.12 -16.96 -29.49
C LEU A 536 -1.98 -16.17 -30.81
N LEU A 537 -2.87 -16.44 -31.76
CA LEU A 537 -2.90 -15.84 -33.09
C LEU A 537 -4.26 -15.20 -33.43
N GLN A 538 -5.19 -15.20 -32.48
CA GLN A 538 -6.54 -14.72 -32.68
C GLN A 538 -6.59 -13.24 -33.11
N GLY A 539 -7.64 -12.84 -33.81
CA GLY A 539 -7.84 -11.47 -34.27
C GLY A 539 -6.95 -11.02 -35.44
N ASN A 540 -6.14 -11.92 -36.00
CA ASN A 540 -5.44 -11.67 -37.27
C ASN A 540 -6.40 -11.89 -38.45
N CYS A 541 -7.27 -10.92 -38.68
CA CYS A 541 -8.42 -11.04 -39.59
C CYS A 541 -8.06 -11.17 -41.08
N PHE A 542 -6.79 -11.12 -41.46
CA PHE A 542 -6.32 -11.36 -42.83
C PHE A 542 -5.49 -12.64 -42.98
N LEU A 543 -5.23 -13.36 -41.88
CA LEU A 543 -4.50 -14.62 -41.90
C LEU A 543 -5.38 -15.71 -42.52
N SER A 544 -5.03 -16.18 -43.72
CA SER A 544 -5.86 -17.12 -44.50
C SER A 544 -5.32 -18.55 -44.58
N ARG A 545 -4.07 -18.77 -44.21
CA ARG A 545 -3.41 -20.08 -44.28
C ARG A 545 -2.41 -20.23 -43.14
N ILE A 546 -2.32 -21.44 -42.60
CA ILE A 546 -1.30 -21.85 -41.64
C ILE A 546 -0.41 -22.90 -42.34
N PRO A 547 0.89 -22.64 -42.54
CA PRO A 547 1.82 -23.61 -43.10
C PRO A 547 2.04 -24.81 -42.16
N ASP A 548 2.24 -26.01 -42.71
CA ASP A 548 2.53 -27.19 -41.88
C ASP A 548 3.79 -26.99 -41.02
N GLY A 549 4.86 -26.48 -41.62
CA GLY A 549 6.14 -26.24 -40.95
C GLY A 549 6.08 -25.19 -39.84
N PHE A 550 5.08 -24.30 -39.86
CA PHE A 550 4.87 -23.35 -38.78
C PHE A 550 4.40 -24.03 -37.49
N LEU A 551 3.40 -24.90 -37.56
CA LEU A 551 2.92 -25.63 -36.37
C LEU A 551 3.90 -26.70 -35.90
N GLN A 552 4.68 -27.29 -36.82
CA GLN A 552 5.73 -28.25 -36.47
C GLN A 552 6.81 -27.66 -35.55
N ALA A 553 6.94 -26.33 -35.50
CA ALA A 553 7.88 -25.68 -34.62
C ALA A 553 7.49 -25.76 -33.12
N PHE A 554 6.25 -26.14 -32.79
CA PHE A 554 5.67 -26.05 -31.43
C PHE A 554 5.25 -27.42 -30.87
N GLU A 555 6.21 -28.31 -30.64
CA GLU A 555 5.97 -29.70 -30.25
C GLU A 555 5.18 -29.87 -28.93
N SER A 556 5.40 -29.01 -27.93
CA SER A 556 4.76 -29.10 -26.60
C SER A 556 3.47 -28.26 -26.47
N LEU A 557 2.82 -27.91 -27.58
CA LEU A 557 1.71 -26.96 -27.58
C LEU A 557 0.48 -27.53 -26.87
N LYS A 558 -0.03 -26.81 -25.87
CA LYS A 558 -1.23 -27.14 -25.09
C LYS A 558 -2.43 -26.24 -25.44
N VAL A 559 -2.17 -24.98 -25.79
CA VAL A 559 -3.19 -23.98 -26.14
C VAL A 559 -2.89 -23.39 -27.51
N LEU A 560 -3.84 -23.53 -28.44
CA LEU A 560 -3.81 -22.89 -29.75
C LEU A 560 -5.09 -22.07 -29.95
N ASN A 561 -4.95 -20.75 -30.06
CA ASN A 561 -6.07 -19.87 -30.37
C ASN A 561 -5.89 -19.23 -31.75
N LEU A 562 -6.76 -19.63 -32.69
CA LEU A 562 -6.82 -19.14 -34.08
C LEU A 562 -8.11 -18.35 -34.35
N SER A 563 -8.86 -18.02 -33.30
CA SER A 563 -10.18 -17.39 -33.43
C SER A 563 -10.11 -16.07 -34.22
N GLU A 564 -11.19 -15.70 -34.90
CA GLU A 564 -11.29 -14.45 -35.67
C GLU A 564 -10.20 -14.30 -36.75
N THR A 565 -9.73 -15.42 -37.32
CA THR A 565 -8.87 -15.46 -38.51
C THR A 565 -9.68 -15.85 -39.76
N ARG A 566 -9.07 -15.75 -40.95
CA ARG A 566 -9.69 -16.13 -42.23
C ARG A 566 -9.16 -17.45 -42.77
N ILE A 567 -8.66 -18.32 -41.89
CA ILE A 567 -8.14 -19.62 -42.28
C ILE A 567 -9.22 -20.43 -43.00
N ARG A 568 -8.84 -21.09 -44.08
CA ARG A 568 -9.75 -21.92 -44.88
C ARG A 568 -9.68 -23.40 -44.52
N SER A 569 -8.54 -23.82 -43.98
CA SER A 569 -8.26 -25.19 -43.56
C SER A 569 -7.22 -25.16 -42.45
N LEU A 570 -7.21 -26.20 -41.61
CA LEU A 570 -6.10 -26.49 -40.71
C LEU A 570 -5.07 -27.38 -41.43
N PRO A 571 -3.75 -27.17 -41.20
CA PRO A 571 -2.70 -28.01 -41.76
C PRO A 571 -2.73 -29.42 -41.13
N GLN A 572 -2.17 -30.42 -41.83
CA GLN A 572 -2.14 -31.79 -41.31
C GLN A 572 -1.19 -31.94 -40.12
N SER A 573 -0.18 -31.07 -40.03
CA SER A 573 0.73 -31.03 -38.88
C SER A 573 0.04 -30.77 -37.54
N ILE A 574 -1.21 -30.27 -37.52
CA ILE A 574 -1.96 -30.13 -36.26
C ILE A 574 -2.13 -31.48 -35.53
N LEU A 575 -2.19 -32.58 -36.27
CA LEU A 575 -2.33 -33.94 -35.71
C LEU A 575 -1.07 -34.42 -34.98
N GLN A 576 0.06 -33.73 -35.16
CA GLN A 576 1.33 -34.02 -34.48
C GLN A 576 1.38 -33.38 -33.08
N LEU A 577 0.45 -32.47 -32.76
CA LEU A 577 0.38 -31.76 -31.48
C LEU A 577 -0.31 -32.62 -30.41
N GLY A 578 0.35 -33.71 -30.00
CA GLY A 578 -0.24 -34.70 -29.08
C GLY A 578 -0.62 -34.17 -27.70
N ASP A 579 0.00 -33.08 -27.25
CA ASP A 579 -0.25 -32.44 -25.95
C ASP A 579 -1.34 -31.35 -25.98
N ILE A 580 -1.95 -31.09 -27.14
CA ILE A 580 -2.94 -30.03 -27.27
C ILE A 580 -4.17 -30.32 -26.41
N ARG A 581 -4.55 -29.34 -25.58
CA ARG A 581 -5.70 -29.41 -24.67
C ARG A 581 -6.79 -28.43 -25.07
N ILE A 582 -6.44 -27.31 -25.67
CA ILE A 582 -7.38 -26.29 -26.10
C ILE A 582 -7.09 -25.91 -27.55
N LEU A 583 -8.10 -26.06 -28.40
CA LEU A 583 -8.12 -25.60 -29.78
C LEU A 583 -9.32 -24.67 -30.00
N LEU A 584 -9.06 -23.38 -30.22
CA LEU A 584 -10.09 -22.38 -30.46
C LEU A 584 -10.06 -21.89 -31.89
N LEU A 585 -11.19 -22.02 -32.58
CA LEU A 585 -11.43 -21.70 -33.99
C LEU A 585 -12.66 -20.79 -34.14
N LYS A 586 -13.08 -20.14 -33.06
CA LYS A 586 -14.29 -19.32 -33.03
C LYS A 586 -14.22 -18.24 -34.10
N LYS A 587 -15.32 -18.02 -34.84
CA LYS A 587 -15.42 -17.02 -35.93
C LYS A 587 -14.39 -17.20 -37.05
N CYS A 588 -13.87 -18.40 -37.26
CA CYS A 588 -13.14 -18.74 -38.49
C CYS A 588 -14.16 -18.99 -39.63
N PHE A 589 -14.79 -17.92 -40.12
CA PHE A 589 -15.94 -18.00 -41.04
C PHE A 589 -15.68 -18.74 -42.36
N TYR A 590 -14.43 -18.87 -42.78
CA TYR A 590 -14.03 -19.53 -44.03
C TYR A 590 -13.55 -20.98 -43.84
N LEU A 591 -13.52 -21.48 -42.61
CA LEU A 591 -13.14 -22.85 -42.30
C LEU A 591 -14.32 -23.78 -42.62
N GLU A 592 -14.18 -24.61 -43.66
CA GLU A 592 -15.25 -25.49 -44.14
C GLU A 592 -15.11 -26.94 -43.69
N GLU A 593 -13.91 -27.37 -43.32
CA GLU A 593 -13.57 -28.75 -42.98
C GLU A 593 -12.53 -28.79 -41.85
N LEU A 594 -12.59 -29.84 -41.04
CA LEU A 594 -11.60 -30.14 -40.01
C LEU A 594 -10.82 -31.41 -40.40
N PRO A 595 -9.51 -31.49 -40.10
CA PRO A 595 -8.76 -32.74 -40.24
C PRO A 595 -9.28 -33.79 -39.24
N GLN A 596 -8.84 -35.05 -39.38
CA GLN A 596 -9.27 -36.14 -38.52
C GLN A 596 -8.68 -35.98 -37.10
N LEU A 597 -9.33 -35.18 -36.26
CA LEU A 597 -8.83 -34.78 -34.94
C LEU A 597 -8.73 -35.94 -33.93
N GLY A 598 -9.19 -37.15 -34.26
CA GLY A 598 -9.26 -38.28 -33.34
C GLY A 598 -7.92 -38.70 -32.71
N GLU A 599 -6.79 -38.30 -33.26
CA GLU A 599 -5.44 -38.52 -32.70
C GLU A 599 -5.10 -37.58 -31.53
N LEU A 600 -5.83 -36.46 -31.37
CA LEU A 600 -5.61 -35.46 -30.33
C LEU A 600 -6.22 -35.90 -28.99
N SER A 601 -5.74 -37.02 -28.46
CA SER A 601 -6.31 -37.68 -27.27
C SER A 601 -6.34 -36.82 -26.00
N GLN A 602 -5.49 -35.78 -25.91
CA GLN A 602 -5.43 -34.85 -24.78
C GLN A 602 -6.38 -33.65 -24.91
N LEU A 603 -7.07 -33.50 -26.04
CA LEU A 603 -7.94 -32.34 -26.30
C LEU A 603 -9.09 -32.30 -25.30
N GLN A 604 -9.24 -31.18 -24.60
CA GLN A 604 -10.25 -30.92 -23.57
C GLN A 604 -11.31 -29.93 -24.03
N VAL A 605 -10.91 -28.92 -24.80
CA VAL A 605 -11.78 -27.87 -25.31
C VAL A 605 -11.57 -27.73 -26.81
N LEU A 606 -12.68 -27.84 -27.56
CA LEU A 606 -12.75 -27.51 -28.97
C LEU A 606 -13.85 -26.46 -29.18
N ASP A 607 -13.48 -25.28 -29.66
CA ASP A 607 -14.45 -24.26 -30.06
C ASP A 607 -14.43 -24.06 -31.57
N CYS A 608 -15.52 -24.44 -32.24
CA CYS A 608 -15.75 -24.20 -33.66
C CYS A 608 -16.94 -23.27 -33.88
N SER A 609 -17.34 -22.49 -32.88
CA SER A 609 -18.48 -21.57 -32.99
C SER A 609 -18.28 -20.58 -34.13
N GLU A 610 -19.36 -20.25 -34.83
CA GLU A 610 -19.36 -19.27 -35.92
C GLU A 610 -18.37 -19.63 -37.06
N THR A 611 -18.15 -20.92 -37.31
CA THR A 611 -17.40 -21.44 -38.46
C THR A 611 -18.34 -21.95 -39.56
N SER A 612 -17.79 -22.21 -40.75
CA SER A 612 -18.54 -22.77 -41.90
C SER A 612 -18.38 -24.28 -42.05
N ILE A 613 -17.97 -24.98 -40.98
CA ILE A 613 -17.71 -26.42 -41.05
C ILE A 613 -18.98 -27.18 -41.45
N ARG A 614 -18.84 -28.12 -42.39
CA ARG A 614 -19.98 -28.86 -42.95
C ARG A 614 -20.27 -30.16 -42.22
N GLU A 615 -19.25 -30.76 -41.62
CA GLU A 615 -19.34 -32.00 -40.86
C GLU A 615 -18.29 -32.03 -39.74
N LEU A 616 -18.54 -32.81 -38.70
CA LEU A 616 -17.52 -33.16 -37.72
C LEU A 616 -16.70 -34.34 -38.27
N PRO A 617 -15.37 -34.34 -38.12
CA PRO A 617 -14.52 -35.39 -38.67
C PRO A 617 -14.84 -36.76 -38.03
N SER A 618 -14.54 -37.83 -38.75
CA SER A 618 -14.63 -39.17 -38.19
C SER A 618 -13.63 -39.34 -37.03
N GLY A 619 -13.91 -40.22 -36.08
CA GLY A 619 -12.99 -40.43 -34.96
C GLY A 619 -13.05 -39.38 -33.84
N MET A 620 -13.97 -38.41 -33.89
CA MET A 620 -14.24 -37.53 -32.73
C MET A 620 -14.55 -38.34 -31.44
N LYS A 621 -15.06 -39.57 -31.56
CA LYS A 621 -15.26 -40.55 -30.45
C LYS A 621 -13.97 -40.97 -29.73
N ASN A 622 -12.82 -40.76 -30.36
CA ASN A 622 -11.51 -41.08 -29.80
C ASN A 622 -10.97 -39.94 -28.90
N LEU A 623 -11.62 -38.77 -28.90
CA LEU A 623 -11.28 -37.64 -28.03
C LEU A 623 -11.78 -37.89 -26.59
N ILE A 624 -11.19 -38.87 -25.91
CA ILE A 624 -11.64 -39.35 -24.60
C ILE A 624 -11.56 -38.30 -23.48
N ASN A 625 -10.72 -37.27 -23.65
CA ASN A 625 -10.55 -36.19 -22.68
C ASN A 625 -11.36 -34.93 -23.02
N LEU A 626 -12.15 -34.94 -24.10
CA LEU A 626 -12.94 -33.78 -24.52
C LEU A 626 -14.06 -33.51 -23.51
N ARG A 627 -14.08 -32.30 -22.97
CA ARG A 627 -15.04 -31.85 -21.95
C ARG A 627 -15.99 -30.79 -22.48
N GLN A 628 -15.52 -29.98 -23.43
CA GLN A 628 -16.28 -28.84 -23.96
C GLN A 628 -16.16 -28.81 -25.48
N LEU A 629 -17.31 -28.85 -26.15
CA LEU A 629 -17.44 -28.72 -27.59
C LEU A 629 -18.41 -27.59 -27.92
N TYR A 630 -17.91 -26.51 -28.50
CA TYR A 630 -18.73 -25.36 -28.88
C TYR A 630 -18.95 -25.35 -30.39
N LEU A 631 -20.23 -25.38 -30.79
CA LEU A 631 -20.70 -25.39 -32.18
C LEU A 631 -21.76 -24.30 -32.41
N SER A 632 -21.79 -23.28 -31.54
CA SER A 632 -22.81 -22.24 -31.66
C SER A 632 -22.62 -21.45 -32.96
N GLY A 633 -23.68 -21.24 -33.73
CA GLY A 633 -23.60 -20.48 -34.98
C GLY A 633 -22.88 -21.19 -36.14
N THR A 634 -22.67 -22.50 -36.10
CA THR A 634 -22.15 -23.29 -37.24
C THR A 634 -23.28 -23.72 -38.20
N TYR A 635 -23.90 -22.75 -38.88
CA TYR A 635 -25.13 -22.97 -39.65
C TYR A 635 -25.00 -23.96 -40.82
N ASN A 636 -23.78 -24.20 -41.31
CA ASN A 636 -23.51 -25.12 -42.43
C ASN A 636 -23.30 -26.57 -41.97
N LEU A 637 -23.24 -26.83 -40.66
CA LEU A 637 -23.02 -28.16 -40.12
C LEU A 637 -24.23 -29.04 -40.43
N LYS A 638 -24.03 -30.05 -41.27
CA LYS A 638 -25.08 -30.99 -41.65
C LYS A 638 -25.46 -31.82 -40.43
N ASN A 639 -26.60 -31.50 -39.85
CA ASN A 639 -27.14 -32.22 -38.71
C ASN A 639 -27.81 -33.52 -39.21
N HIS A 640 -27.31 -34.69 -38.78
CA HIS A 640 -28.05 -35.94 -38.97
C HIS A 640 -29.24 -36.08 -38.00
N SER A 641 -29.50 -35.08 -37.14
CA SER A 641 -30.70 -35.02 -36.31
C SER A 641 -31.29 -33.60 -36.25
N LYS A 642 -32.61 -33.49 -36.44
CA LYS A 642 -33.36 -32.24 -36.31
C LYS A 642 -33.54 -31.90 -34.83
N GLN A 643 -32.75 -30.99 -34.29
CA GLN A 643 -33.13 -30.10 -33.20
C GLN A 643 -32.16 -28.91 -33.16
N ASP A 644 -32.68 -27.70 -33.39
CA ASP A 644 -31.93 -26.47 -33.23
C ASP A 644 -31.57 -26.21 -31.76
N ARG A 645 -30.37 -25.64 -31.57
CA ARG A 645 -29.66 -25.25 -30.32
C ARG A 645 -28.84 -26.36 -29.65
N ILE A 646 -27.68 -26.69 -30.21
CA ILE A 646 -26.65 -27.46 -29.48
C ILE A 646 -25.68 -26.49 -28.79
N TRP A 647 -25.90 -26.33 -27.47
CA TRP A 647 -24.87 -26.02 -26.47
C TRP A 647 -24.60 -27.33 -25.72
N ILE A 648 -23.35 -27.76 -25.51
CA ILE A 648 -23.08 -28.73 -24.43
C ILE A 648 -21.78 -28.40 -23.70
N VAL A 649 -21.96 -27.68 -22.59
CA VAL A 649 -21.08 -27.70 -21.41
C VAL A 649 -21.60 -28.82 -20.51
N TRP A 650 -20.76 -29.73 -19.98
CA TRP A 650 -21.19 -30.58 -18.86
C TRP A 650 -20.11 -30.72 -17.77
N PHE A 651 -20.53 -30.39 -16.56
CA PHE A 651 -19.85 -30.71 -15.30
C PHE A 651 -20.49 -32.00 -14.74
N GLY A 652 -19.77 -33.13 -14.73
CA GLY A 652 -20.02 -34.25 -13.81
C GLY A 652 -20.89 -35.46 -14.23
N GLY A 653 -20.97 -35.87 -15.51
CA GLY A 653 -21.86 -36.97 -15.98
C GLY A 653 -21.23 -37.97 -16.93
N SER A 654 -21.88 -39.14 -17.08
CA SER A 654 -21.31 -40.32 -17.77
C SER A 654 -21.20 -40.20 -19.31
N ARG A 655 -20.21 -40.89 -19.88
CA ARG A 655 -19.74 -40.92 -21.29
C ARG A 655 -20.82 -41.06 -22.39
N HIS A 656 -22.04 -41.52 -22.07
CA HIS A 656 -23.07 -41.86 -23.05
C HIS A 656 -23.79 -40.61 -23.62
N ASP A 657 -23.85 -39.52 -22.86
CA ASP A 657 -24.75 -38.39 -23.16
C ASP A 657 -24.17 -37.39 -24.19
N ILE A 658 -22.84 -37.24 -24.28
CA ILE A 658 -22.18 -36.37 -25.27
C ILE A 658 -22.42 -36.86 -26.70
N TRP A 659 -22.43 -38.18 -26.89
CA TRP A 659 -22.58 -38.79 -28.22
C TRP A 659 -24.03 -38.93 -28.65
N CYS A 660 -24.97 -39.11 -27.71
CA CYS A 660 -26.39 -39.19 -27.99
C CYS A 660 -26.99 -37.87 -28.53
N LEU A 661 -26.42 -36.71 -28.16
CA LEU A 661 -26.88 -35.40 -28.65
C LEU A 661 -26.27 -35.02 -30.01
N CYS A 662 -25.04 -35.45 -30.32
CA CYS A 662 -24.38 -35.15 -31.61
C CYS A 662 -24.70 -36.15 -32.72
N LEU A 663 -24.94 -37.42 -32.37
CA LEU A 663 -25.28 -38.48 -33.31
C LEU A 663 -26.65 -39.02 -32.94
N GLY A 664 -27.71 -38.56 -33.62
CA GLY A 664 -29.02 -39.18 -33.52
C GLY A 664 -28.88 -40.70 -33.69
N PHE A 665 -29.17 -41.45 -32.64
CA PHE A 665 -28.96 -42.90 -32.64
C PHE A 665 -29.90 -43.56 -33.65
N GLU A 666 -29.33 -44.08 -34.74
CA GLU A 666 -29.85 -45.26 -35.41
C GLU A 666 -29.57 -46.48 -34.52
N GLY A 667 -30.58 -46.88 -33.76
CA GLY A 667 -30.55 -48.06 -32.93
C GLY A 667 -31.92 -48.74 -32.89
N ARG A 668 -32.44 -49.17 -34.06
CA ARG A 668 -33.42 -50.26 -34.10
C ARG A 668 -32.68 -51.55 -34.43
N GLY A 669 -32.61 -52.46 -33.46
CA GLY A 669 -32.18 -53.83 -33.67
C GLY A 669 -32.16 -54.58 -32.35
N LYS A 670 -33.10 -55.53 -32.22
CA LYS A 670 -33.37 -56.43 -31.09
C LYS A 670 -32.16 -57.00 -30.37
#